data_AF-A0AA38HQQ1-F1
#
_entry.id   AF-A0AA38HQQ1-F1
#
_cell.length_a   1.000
_cell.length_b   1.000
_cell.length_c   1.000
_cell.angle_alpha   90.00
_cell.angle_beta   90.00
_cell.angle_gamma   90.00
#
_symmetry.space_group_name_H-M   'P 1'
#
loop_
_entity.id
_entity.type
_entity.pdbx_description
1 polymer ?
#
loop_
_entity_poly.entity_id
_entity_poly.type
_entity_poly.pdbx_seq_one_letter_code
_entity_poly.pdbx_strand_id
1 'polypeptide(L)'
;MHSSRTTLERELNPSLLRDETIECVIPDVIFENINKNVKFRRLHGPNKNKVEPLVPRRMFVVNDNIEVLESKHTPQYSAIDKPSYQVVMENLEHHQGFVTLKCAPSQPRQIGHLEQTQEFEPVAGPSSKPDDSDIYEYSTFASVNTPKPLDITNCERRDTLPRTCFTVRKLKKYDERAGDSEDEEDDGDEELTQPPVKEELFETVTYISSNGFMTHFQNAVFPNSLGQALGFDITEINLGKAIPGKIFCNLQDVDEDLSLLPCEIIPSIAIQWPIELTFEFHDRAERPTMWDKFGEEYRWPKVNMINDIRGLNCALIPRGYIPKRGDNQDAEIEWEVAFPKAQRYLDTHMSHTQIRAFAFLLTLYKSYIEPVNRKYDGLLVDHIRTHLYWECESNPRDWPEHRLGSKLVMVIKNFMERLSKSHLPDFFIKRKNLFLNVPNKHLTHAQKVFHDILESPAIYFIGALRNLRYTSPKFYPQIDFKELYAILTAASTQLINPRILDMRPPNMIPKNRRPKVDGDTNYKKEIRWKIKQEKINREKVLQKQKEENMRDENLKVEKRGSVDSVDYEWQCEGKFDMFKTRALLMFFIKHFIEMARKSRRLATQRQALFYLKQATYLSTILEDSGLEADARELQEVIRREEDTSKKLSVSESFEHPPSTPKRNSLQFTNWELTQQVKGNNINLNNLNKSYNNTAVPNNFTKLKKHPSNLKRSSVLRNNYPNEDRRKSGEIRRSVVGFSDAIEIR
;
A
#
# COMPACT_ATOMS: atom_id res chain seq x y z
N MET A 1 -57.37 -4.57 13.92
CA MET A 1 -57.73 -3.37 13.14
C MET A 1 -56.61 -2.33 13.25
N HIS A 2 -55.55 -2.45 12.46
CA HIS A 2 -54.45 -1.46 12.39
C HIS A 2 -54.16 -1.18 10.92
N SER A 3 -54.98 -0.33 10.32
CA SER A 3 -54.79 0.18 8.96
C SER A 3 -55.21 1.64 8.97
N SER A 4 -54.31 2.52 9.41
CA SER A 4 -54.35 3.98 9.19
C SER A 4 -53.04 4.57 9.74
N ARG A 5 -51.88 4.18 9.18
CA ARG A 5 -50.73 5.10 9.24
C ARG A 5 -51.02 6.19 8.22
N THR A 6 -51.24 7.39 8.72
CA THR A 6 -51.67 8.57 7.98
C THR A 6 -50.68 8.87 6.86
N THR A 7 -51.19 9.22 5.69
CA THR A 7 -50.43 9.67 4.51
C THR A 7 -49.44 10.80 4.83
N LEU A 8 -49.74 11.60 5.86
CA LEU A 8 -48.88 12.64 6.42
C LEU A 8 -47.53 12.09 6.95
N GLU A 9 -47.51 10.88 7.53
CA GLU A 9 -46.30 10.24 8.07
C GLU A 9 -45.35 9.78 6.93
N ARG A 10 -45.90 9.43 5.76
CA ARG A 10 -45.11 9.17 4.54
C ARG A 10 -44.59 10.43 3.88
N GLU A 11 -45.35 11.53 3.94
CA GLU A 11 -44.96 12.83 3.36
C GLU A 11 -43.97 13.61 4.22
N LEU A 12 -43.93 13.38 5.54
CA LEU A 12 -42.98 14.00 6.49
C LEU A 12 -41.64 13.25 6.63
N ASN A 13 -41.58 11.97 6.24
CA ASN A 13 -40.35 11.17 6.28
C ASN A 13 -39.19 11.66 5.37
N PRO A 14 -39.39 12.28 4.19
CA PRO A 14 -38.28 12.76 3.37
C PRO A 14 -37.47 13.88 4.04
N SER A 15 -38.10 14.66 4.93
CA SER A 15 -37.46 15.73 5.71
C SER A 15 -36.84 15.26 7.03
N LEU A 16 -37.09 14.00 7.44
CA LEU A 16 -36.53 13.37 8.64
C LEU A 16 -35.38 12.41 8.33
N LEU A 17 -35.05 12.21 7.05
CA LEU A 17 -33.81 11.55 6.66
C LEU A 17 -32.67 12.38 7.22
N ARG A 18 -32.07 11.93 8.33
CA ARG A 18 -30.74 12.37 8.73
C ARG A 18 -29.89 12.31 7.48
N ASP A 19 -29.15 13.38 7.19
CA ASP A 19 -28.06 13.29 6.23
C ASP A 19 -27.16 12.16 6.75
N GLU A 20 -27.26 10.97 6.16
CA GLU A 20 -26.53 9.79 6.63
C GLU A 20 -25.08 10.00 6.19
N THR A 21 -24.31 10.75 6.98
CA THR A 21 -22.90 10.98 6.71
C THR A 21 -22.07 9.97 7.48
N ILE A 22 -21.28 9.14 6.80
CA ILE A 22 -20.26 8.31 7.45
C ILE A 22 -18.96 9.10 7.55
N GLU A 23 -18.34 9.09 8.73
CA GLU A 23 -16.97 9.54 8.86
C GLU A 23 -16.01 8.53 8.19
N CYS A 24 -15.17 9.01 7.29
CA CYS A 24 -14.13 8.23 6.63
C CYS A 24 -12.78 8.95 6.76
N VAL A 25 -11.83 8.31 7.43
CA VAL A 25 -10.49 8.87 7.66
C VAL A 25 -9.51 8.27 6.67
N ILE A 26 -8.88 9.12 5.88
CA ILE A 26 -7.77 8.77 4.98
C ILE A 26 -6.46 9.30 5.60
N PRO A 27 -5.61 8.44 6.19
CA PRO A 27 -4.44 8.90 6.92
C PRO A 27 -3.26 9.28 6.01
N ASP A 28 -3.09 8.61 4.88
CA ASP A 28 -1.86 8.66 4.06
C ASP A 28 -1.80 9.83 3.05
N VAL A 29 -2.25 11.03 3.45
CA VAL A 29 -2.40 12.21 2.57
C VAL A 29 -1.10 12.61 1.86
N ILE A 30 0.05 12.43 2.51
CA ILE A 30 1.36 12.69 1.88
C ILE A 30 1.56 11.78 0.67
N PHE A 31 1.26 10.49 0.81
CA PHE A 31 1.43 9.52 -0.26
C PHE A 31 0.41 9.71 -1.37
N GLU A 32 -0.79 10.21 -1.08
CA GLU A 32 -1.72 10.63 -2.12
C GLU A 32 -1.13 11.73 -3.02
N ASN A 33 -0.41 12.69 -2.42
CA ASN A 33 0.25 13.75 -3.19
C ASN A 33 1.51 13.26 -3.93
N ILE A 34 2.25 12.30 -3.36
CA ILE A 34 3.37 11.65 -4.05
C ILE A 34 2.87 10.84 -5.25
N ASN A 35 1.82 10.05 -5.06
CA ASN A 35 1.25 9.15 -6.07
C ASN A 35 0.69 9.89 -7.31
N LYS A 36 0.38 11.19 -7.20
CA LYS A 36 0.00 12.03 -8.36
C LYS A 36 1.16 12.26 -9.33
N ASN A 37 2.40 12.26 -8.82
CA ASN A 37 3.58 12.63 -9.60
C ASN A 37 4.52 11.44 -9.85
N VAL A 38 4.51 10.45 -8.94
CA VAL A 38 5.42 9.30 -8.95
C VAL A 38 4.61 8.02 -8.77
N LYS A 39 4.75 7.08 -9.70
CA LYS A 39 4.20 5.72 -9.61
C LYS A 39 5.34 4.70 -9.61
N PHE A 40 5.04 3.48 -9.18
CA PHE A 40 5.99 2.37 -9.15
C PHE A 40 5.64 1.36 -10.25
N ARG A 41 6.64 0.95 -11.02
CA ARG A 41 6.55 -0.09 -12.04
C ARG A 41 7.78 -0.97 -11.99
N ARG A 42 7.59 -2.25 -11.68
CA ARG A 42 8.68 -3.23 -11.67
C ARG A 42 9.26 -3.38 -13.07
N LEU A 43 10.57 -3.53 -13.18
CA LEU A 43 11.22 -3.85 -14.46
C LEU A 43 11.11 -5.33 -14.83
N HIS A 44 11.07 -6.20 -13.82
CA HIS A 44 11.13 -7.65 -13.99
C HIS A 44 10.03 -8.37 -13.20
N GLY A 45 9.82 -9.64 -13.51
CA GLY A 45 8.83 -10.49 -12.86
C GLY A 45 7.40 -10.37 -13.43
N PRO A 46 6.42 -11.04 -12.79
CA PRO A 46 5.06 -11.18 -13.31
C PRO A 46 4.32 -9.84 -13.44
N ASN A 47 4.72 -8.82 -12.66
CA ASN A 47 4.05 -7.51 -12.62
C ASN A 47 4.84 -6.42 -13.35
N LYS A 48 5.74 -6.76 -14.28
CA LYS A 48 6.56 -5.77 -15.00
C LYS A 48 5.76 -4.74 -15.81
N ASN A 49 4.53 -5.09 -16.19
CA ASN A 49 3.63 -4.23 -16.96
C ASN A 49 2.61 -3.49 -16.09
N LYS A 50 2.56 -3.75 -14.78
CA LYS A 50 1.61 -3.14 -13.87
C LYS A 50 2.23 -1.91 -13.22
N VAL A 51 1.58 -0.76 -13.40
CA VAL A 51 1.87 0.47 -12.66
C VAL A 51 1.01 0.45 -11.39
N GLU A 52 1.60 0.81 -10.26
CA GLU A 52 0.93 0.83 -8.96
C GLU A 52 1.45 2.00 -8.11
N PRO A 53 0.66 2.51 -7.15
CA PRO A 53 1.15 3.52 -6.20
C PRO A 53 2.24 2.94 -5.29
N LEU A 54 3.03 3.82 -4.64
CA LEU A 54 4.05 3.39 -3.69
C LEU A 54 3.42 2.71 -2.46
N VAL A 55 2.31 3.26 -1.98
CA VAL A 55 1.51 2.76 -0.85
C VAL A 55 0.04 2.69 -1.29
N PRO A 56 -0.70 1.61 -0.96
CA PRO A 56 -2.14 1.56 -1.21
C PRO A 56 -2.88 2.64 -0.39
N ARG A 57 -4.07 3.05 -0.84
CA ARG A 57 -4.89 4.01 -0.10
C ARG A 57 -5.61 3.32 1.04
N ARG A 58 -5.35 3.70 2.28
CA ARG A 58 -6.12 3.22 3.45
C ARG A 58 -7.33 4.11 3.70
N MET A 59 -8.49 3.50 3.96
CA MET A 59 -9.75 4.18 4.23
C MET A 59 -10.36 3.60 5.51
N PHE A 60 -10.30 4.36 6.60
CA PHE A 60 -10.92 3.98 7.86
C PHE A 60 -12.37 4.42 7.86
N VAL A 61 -13.29 3.47 7.78
CA VAL A 61 -14.74 3.72 7.78
C VAL A 61 -15.20 3.65 9.22
N VAL A 62 -15.62 4.77 9.79
CA VAL A 62 -16.05 4.85 11.18
C VAL A 62 -17.54 4.48 11.26
N ASN A 63 -17.83 3.48 12.07
CA ASN A 63 -19.19 3.08 12.39
C ASN A 63 -19.76 4.02 13.46
N ASP A 64 -20.90 4.60 13.14
CA ASP A 64 -21.67 5.57 13.89
C ASP A 64 -22.73 4.93 14.82
N ASN A 65 -23.01 3.62 14.65
CA ASN A 65 -24.02 2.91 15.41
C ASN A 65 -23.54 2.45 16.80
N ILE A 66 -22.23 2.46 17.07
CA ILE A 66 -21.63 2.00 18.32
C ILE A 66 -20.99 3.18 19.04
N GLU A 67 -21.46 3.48 20.25
CA GLU A 67 -20.86 4.45 21.16
C GLU A 67 -20.13 3.72 22.28
N VAL A 68 -18.86 4.09 22.48
CA VAL A 68 -18.03 3.58 23.55
C VAL A 68 -18.05 4.59 24.70
N LEU A 69 -18.56 4.16 25.86
CA LEU A 69 -18.70 4.98 27.06
C LEU A 69 -17.41 4.98 27.88
N GLU A 70 -16.97 6.16 28.35
CA GLU A 70 -15.78 6.32 29.20
C GLU A 70 -16.00 5.93 30.66
N SER A 71 -17.25 5.92 31.15
CA SER A 71 -17.59 5.60 32.53
C SER A 71 -18.78 4.64 32.60
N LYS A 72 -18.91 3.90 33.72
CA LYS A 72 -20.07 3.02 34.00
C LYS A 72 -21.40 3.80 34.10
N HIS A 73 -21.38 5.13 34.05
CA HIS A 73 -22.56 5.97 34.07
C HIS A 73 -23.08 6.23 32.66
N THR A 74 -24.30 5.76 32.40
CA THR A 74 -24.98 5.98 31.12
C THR A 74 -25.40 7.45 31.00
N PRO A 75 -24.92 8.20 29.99
CA PRO A 75 -25.41 9.56 29.76
C PRO A 75 -26.92 9.58 29.45
N GLN A 76 -27.64 10.51 30.06
CA GLN A 76 -29.08 10.69 29.88
C GLN A 76 -29.39 11.44 28.56
N TYR A 77 -29.35 10.75 27.43
CA TYR A 77 -29.79 11.33 26.14
C TYR A 77 -31.31 11.19 25.90
N SER A 78 -31.86 12.09 25.09
CA SER A 78 -33.19 11.94 24.47
C SER A 78 -33.19 10.73 23.53
N ALA A 79 -34.29 9.98 23.44
CA ALA A 79 -34.37 8.71 22.69
C ALA A 79 -34.16 8.86 21.17
N ILE A 80 -34.14 10.09 20.65
CA ILE A 80 -34.05 10.39 19.23
C ILE A 80 -32.59 10.41 18.77
N ASP A 81 -31.64 10.88 19.58
CA ASP A 81 -30.22 11.08 19.21
C ASP A 81 -29.24 9.99 19.68
N LYS A 82 -29.75 8.85 20.14
CA LYS A 82 -28.90 7.76 20.64
C LYS A 82 -28.31 6.91 19.50
N PRO A 83 -27.00 6.63 19.50
CA PRO A 83 -26.44 5.52 18.74
C PRO A 83 -27.07 4.19 19.20
N SER A 84 -27.25 3.26 18.26
CA SER A 84 -28.01 2.02 18.47
C SER A 84 -27.40 1.11 19.55
N TYR A 85 -26.08 1.17 19.74
CA TYR A 85 -25.34 0.30 20.66
C TYR A 85 -24.42 1.09 21.59
N GLN A 86 -24.53 0.83 22.90
CA GLN A 86 -23.65 1.41 23.92
C GLN A 86 -22.80 0.33 24.56
N VAL A 87 -21.49 0.52 24.54
CA VAL A 87 -20.51 -0.43 25.06
C VAL A 87 -19.53 0.24 26.00
N VAL A 88 -18.95 -0.56 26.89
CA VAL A 88 -17.84 -0.18 27.77
C VAL A 88 -16.60 -0.91 27.28
N MET A 89 -15.50 -0.19 27.16
CA MET A 89 -14.20 -0.75 26.80
C MET A 89 -13.57 -1.43 28.01
N GLU A 90 -13.10 -2.66 27.86
CA GLU A 90 -12.31 -3.36 28.87
C GLU A 90 -10.88 -3.58 28.33
N ASN A 91 -9.89 -3.15 29.11
CA ASN A 91 -8.48 -3.33 28.77
C ASN A 91 -8.02 -4.75 29.10
N LEU A 92 -7.13 -5.29 28.29
CA LEU A 92 -6.55 -6.62 28.49
C LEU A 92 -5.13 -6.48 29.02
N GLU A 93 -4.83 -7.14 30.15
CA GLU A 93 -3.49 -7.10 30.74
C GLU A 93 -2.43 -7.79 29.84
N HIS A 94 -2.82 -8.90 29.21
CA HIS A 94 -1.88 -9.75 28.47
C HIS A 94 -1.70 -9.35 27.00
N HIS A 95 -2.71 -8.72 26.37
CA HIS A 95 -2.71 -8.40 24.95
C HIS A 95 -2.62 -6.89 24.72
N GLN A 96 -1.43 -6.33 24.95
CA GLN A 96 -1.16 -4.90 24.87
C GLN A 96 -1.57 -4.31 23.50
N GLY A 97 -2.45 -3.32 23.52
CA GLY A 97 -3.01 -2.69 22.31
C GLY A 97 -4.25 -3.37 21.73
N PHE A 98 -4.80 -4.35 22.45
CA PHE A 98 -6.11 -4.95 22.18
C PHE A 98 -7.06 -4.69 23.36
N VAL A 99 -8.34 -4.55 23.05
CA VAL A 99 -9.42 -4.31 24.03
C VAL A 99 -10.64 -5.15 23.68
N THR A 100 -11.54 -5.33 24.63
CA THR A 100 -12.86 -5.93 24.39
C THR A 100 -13.96 -4.89 24.60
N LEU A 101 -15.12 -5.12 23.95
CA LEU A 101 -16.27 -4.21 24.00
C LEU A 101 -17.45 -4.91 24.69
N LYS A 102 -17.65 -4.62 25.98
CA LYS A 102 -18.76 -5.16 26.80
C LYS A 102 -20.02 -4.33 26.58
N CYS A 103 -21.15 -4.96 26.26
CA CYS A 103 -22.43 -4.26 26.13
C CYS A 103 -22.90 -3.69 27.48
N ALA A 104 -23.41 -2.45 27.47
CA ALA A 104 -23.89 -1.80 28.69
C ALA A 104 -25.15 -2.49 29.25
N PRO A 105 -25.30 -2.60 30.59
CA PRO A 105 -26.42 -3.30 31.23
C PRO A 105 -27.78 -2.62 30.97
N SER A 106 -27.79 -1.34 30.60
CA SER A 106 -29.00 -0.58 30.27
C SER A 106 -29.59 -0.88 28.88
N GLN A 107 -28.94 -1.70 28.04
CA GLN A 107 -29.54 -2.20 26.81
C GLN A 107 -30.53 -3.33 27.10
N PRO A 108 -31.86 -3.11 27.02
CA PRO A 108 -32.82 -4.12 27.36
C PRO A 108 -33.00 -5.08 26.17
N ARG A 109 -32.78 -6.37 26.41
CA ARG A 109 -33.60 -7.51 25.89
C ARG A 109 -33.97 -7.55 24.39
N GLN A 110 -33.26 -6.89 23.47
CA GLN A 110 -33.42 -7.14 22.02
C GLN A 110 -32.52 -8.28 21.51
N ILE A 111 -31.55 -8.68 22.31
CA ILE A 111 -30.71 -9.85 22.07
C ILE A 111 -31.48 -11.05 22.63
N GLY A 112 -32.25 -11.74 21.77
CA GLY A 112 -33.00 -12.94 22.17
C GLY A 112 -32.09 -13.96 22.84
N HIS A 113 -32.63 -14.68 23.83
CA HIS A 113 -31.97 -15.70 24.66
C HIS A 113 -30.92 -16.50 23.85
N LEU A 114 -29.64 -16.26 24.16
CA LEU A 114 -28.50 -16.94 23.53
C LEU A 114 -28.06 -18.06 24.47
N GLU A 115 -28.49 -19.29 24.18
CA GLU A 115 -27.87 -20.49 24.74
C GLU A 115 -26.79 -20.96 23.76
N GLN A 116 -25.53 -20.61 24.04
CA GLN A 116 -24.39 -21.39 23.58
C GLN A 116 -23.57 -21.78 24.80
N THR A 117 -23.67 -23.06 25.16
CA THR A 117 -22.83 -23.75 26.12
C THR A 117 -21.49 -24.04 25.44
N GLN A 118 -20.43 -23.33 25.82
CA GLN A 118 -19.08 -23.87 25.66
C GLN A 118 -18.76 -24.67 26.91
N GLU A 119 -18.74 -26.00 26.77
CA GLU A 119 -18.12 -26.89 27.76
C GLU A 119 -16.63 -26.59 27.80
N PHE A 120 -16.11 -26.41 29.02
CA PHE A 120 -14.68 -26.32 29.28
C PHE A 120 -14.05 -27.69 28.99
N GLU A 121 -13.42 -27.86 27.83
CA GLU A 121 -12.53 -29.02 27.63
C GLU A 121 -11.21 -28.79 28.38
N PRO A 122 -10.69 -29.80 29.10
CA PRO A 122 -9.47 -29.67 29.86
C PRO A 122 -8.25 -29.51 28.94
N VAL A 123 -7.37 -28.60 29.35
CA VAL A 123 -6.10 -28.25 28.70
C VAL A 123 -5.29 -29.50 28.33
N ALA A 124 -5.04 -29.72 27.04
CA ALA A 124 -4.00 -30.62 26.59
C ALA A 124 -2.63 -30.02 26.92
N GLY A 125 -1.82 -30.73 27.70
CA GLY A 125 -0.49 -30.28 28.12
C GLY A 125 0.45 -29.97 26.93
N PRO A 126 1.49 -29.14 27.15
CA PRO A 126 2.40 -28.74 26.08
C PRO A 126 3.14 -29.96 25.53
N SER A 127 2.85 -30.32 24.28
CA SER A 127 3.67 -31.27 23.52
C SER A 127 5.00 -30.61 23.19
N SER A 128 6.00 -30.89 24.01
CA SER A 128 7.39 -30.50 23.81
C SER A 128 8.01 -31.34 22.69
N LYS A 129 7.91 -30.86 21.45
CA LYS A 129 8.86 -31.21 20.37
C LYS A 129 9.61 -29.95 19.93
N PRO A 130 10.95 -29.89 20.03
CA PRO A 130 11.68 -28.62 19.91
C PRO A 130 11.98 -28.13 18.48
N ASP A 131 11.30 -28.60 17.43
CA ASP A 131 11.80 -28.37 16.05
C ASP A 131 10.72 -28.09 14.98
N ASP A 132 9.45 -27.90 15.36
CA ASP A 132 8.32 -27.71 14.41
C ASP A 132 7.54 -26.39 14.62
N SER A 133 8.03 -25.50 15.49
CA SER A 133 7.31 -24.28 15.86
C SER A 133 7.17 -23.28 14.72
N ASP A 134 8.19 -23.20 13.86
CA ASP A 134 8.24 -22.20 12.79
C ASP A 134 7.31 -22.56 11.63
N ILE A 135 7.10 -23.86 11.40
CA ILE A 135 6.16 -24.37 10.40
C ILE A 135 4.73 -24.12 10.87
N TYR A 136 4.44 -24.39 12.15
CA TYR A 136 3.13 -24.12 12.74
C TYR A 136 2.80 -22.63 12.74
N GLU A 137 3.72 -21.78 13.23
CA GLU A 137 3.59 -20.32 13.22
C GLU A 137 3.24 -19.80 11.81
N TYR A 138 4.02 -20.22 10.81
CA TYR A 138 3.80 -19.81 9.43
C TYR A 138 2.44 -20.28 8.90
N SER A 139 2.00 -21.49 9.22
CA SER A 139 0.72 -22.04 8.76
C SER A 139 -0.49 -21.28 9.33
N THR A 140 -0.45 -20.92 10.61
CA THR A 140 -1.51 -20.15 11.28
C THR A 140 -1.65 -18.77 10.66
N PHE A 141 -0.56 -17.99 10.60
CA PHE A 141 -0.60 -16.66 9.99
C PHE A 141 -0.92 -16.72 8.50
N ALA A 142 -0.44 -17.74 7.78
CA ALA A 142 -0.77 -17.92 6.38
C ALA A 142 -2.28 -18.09 6.17
N SER A 143 -2.93 -18.91 7.00
CA SER A 143 -4.37 -19.17 6.86
C SER A 143 -5.23 -17.93 7.14
N VAL A 144 -4.84 -17.11 8.11
CA VAL A 144 -5.59 -15.94 8.56
C VAL A 144 -5.33 -14.73 7.67
N ASN A 145 -4.07 -14.51 7.27
CA ASN A 145 -3.67 -13.34 6.50
C ASN A 145 -3.70 -13.57 4.98
N THR A 146 -4.20 -14.71 4.50
CA THR A 146 -4.45 -14.93 3.06
C THR A 146 -5.79 -14.28 2.67
N PRO A 147 -5.81 -13.31 1.73
CA PRO A 147 -7.05 -12.66 1.31
C PRO A 147 -8.05 -13.62 0.67
N LYS A 148 -9.27 -13.67 1.24
CA LYS A 148 -10.39 -14.50 0.78
C LYS A 148 -11.41 -13.65 0.02
N PRO A 149 -12.04 -14.15 -1.06
CA PRO A 149 -13.13 -13.44 -1.73
C PRO A 149 -14.28 -13.10 -0.78
N LEU A 150 -15.01 -12.02 -1.07
CA LEU A 150 -16.20 -11.64 -0.31
C LEU A 150 -17.36 -12.61 -0.58
N ASP A 151 -18.12 -12.97 0.45
CA ASP A 151 -19.33 -13.78 0.32
C ASP A 151 -20.56 -12.87 0.43
N ILE A 152 -21.04 -12.36 -0.71
CA ILE A 152 -22.02 -11.28 -0.74
C ILE A 152 -23.40 -11.81 -0.32
N THR A 153 -23.92 -11.25 0.77
CA THR A 153 -25.23 -11.58 1.36
C THR A 153 -26.13 -10.35 1.33
N ASN A 154 -27.45 -10.53 1.32
CA ASN A 154 -28.39 -9.39 1.32
C ASN A 154 -28.35 -8.63 2.66
N CYS A 155 -28.33 -7.30 2.60
CA CYS A 155 -28.41 -6.42 3.77
C CYS A 155 -29.86 -5.96 4.01
N GLU A 156 -30.46 -6.32 5.15
CA GLU A 156 -31.83 -5.93 5.51
C GLU A 156 -31.90 -4.47 6.00
N ARG A 157 -30.94 -4.03 6.84
CA ARG A 157 -30.74 -2.64 7.31
C ARG A 157 -29.30 -2.40 7.78
N ARG A 158 -28.74 -1.22 7.53
CA ARG A 158 -27.39 -0.81 7.99
C ARG A 158 -27.34 -0.48 9.49
N ASP A 159 -28.45 0.04 10.03
CA ASP A 159 -28.50 0.67 11.36
C ASP A 159 -28.52 -0.33 12.53
N THR A 160 -28.59 -1.63 12.21
CA THR A 160 -28.71 -2.72 13.18
C THR A 160 -27.64 -3.77 12.96
N LEU A 161 -26.94 -4.15 14.03
CA LEU A 161 -26.00 -5.26 14.03
C LEU A 161 -26.76 -6.59 14.14
N PRO A 162 -26.45 -7.59 13.30
CA PRO A 162 -27.03 -8.92 13.41
C PRO A 162 -26.58 -9.63 14.69
N ARG A 163 -27.31 -10.68 15.07
CA ARG A 163 -26.98 -11.51 16.25
C ARG A 163 -25.57 -12.11 16.19
N THR A 164 -25.06 -12.36 15.00
CA THR A 164 -23.70 -12.89 14.78
C THR A 164 -22.60 -11.91 15.21
N CYS A 165 -22.92 -10.63 15.42
CA CYS A 165 -21.97 -9.64 15.95
C CYS A 165 -21.86 -9.66 17.49
N PHE A 166 -22.58 -10.54 18.18
CA PHE A 166 -22.59 -10.61 19.65
C PHE A 166 -22.15 -11.98 20.14
N THR A 167 -21.26 -11.99 21.13
CA THR A 167 -20.78 -13.20 21.79
C THR A 167 -21.10 -13.12 23.28
N VAL A 168 -21.72 -14.17 23.83
CA VAL A 168 -22.12 -14.21 25.24
C VAL A 168 -21.16 -15.10 26.00
N ARG A 169 -20.68 -14.63 27.16
CA ARG A 169 -19.77 -15.35 28.05
C ARG A 169 -20.29 -15.39 29.47
N LYS A 170 -20.02 -16.49 30.18
CA LYS A 170 -20.32 -16.65 31.60
C LYS A 170 -19.04 -16.38 32.40
N LEU A 171 -19.00 -15.30 33.16
CA LEU A 171 -17.87 -14.91 34.00
C LEU A 171 -18.17 -15.21 35.46
N LYS A 172 -17.19 -15.69 36.22
CA LYS A 172 -17.34 -15.90 37.66
C LYS A 172 -17.32 -14.54 38.37
N LYS A 173 -18.28 -14.28 39.27
CA LYS A 173 -18.25 -13.07 40.11
C LYS A 173 -17.05 -13.16 41.07
N TYR A 174 -16.22 -12.12 41.10
CA TYR A 174 -15.24 -11.93 42.19
C TYR A 174 -15.94 -11.20 43.33
N ASP A 175 -15.93 -11.79 44.53
CA ASP A 175 -16.45 -11.17 45.74
C ASP A 175 -15.45 -10.10 46.20
N GLU A 176 -15.73 -8.82 45.93
CA GLU A 176 -14.93 -7.68 46.39
C GLU A 176 -15.00 -7.46 47.93
N ARG A 177 -15.64 -8.37 48.69
CA ARG A 177 -15.82 -8.27 50.15
C ARG A 177 -14.87 -9.11 51.00
N ALA A 178 -13.98 -9.91 50.42
CA ALA A 178 -13.07 -10.78 51.18
C ALA A 178 -11.68 -10.16 51.41
N GLY A 179 -11.63 -8.89 51.79
CA GLY A 179 -10.40 -8.15 52.08
C GLY A 179 -10.64 -7.06 53.11
N ASP A 180 -10.84 -7.49 54.36
CA ASP A 180 -10.53 -6.79 55.62
C ASP A 180 -11.45 -7.33 56.73
N SER A 181 -10.99 -8.36 57.43
CA SER A 181 -11.34 -8.67 58.82
C SER A 181 -10.44 -9.81 59.28
N GLU A 182 -9.24 -9.45 59.70
CA GLU A 182 -8.50 -10.25 60.67
C GLU A 182 -9.09 -9.94 62.05
N ASP A 183 -9.39 -11.03 62.76
CA ASP A 183 -9.53 -11.17 64.22
C ASP A 183 -10.78 -10.59 64.91
N GLU A 184 -11.65 -11.50 65.35
CA GLU A 184 -11.97 -11.68 66.78
C GLU A 184 -12.61 -13.07 66.98
N GLU A 185 -11.96 -13.90 67.80
CA GLU A 185 -12.49 -15.16 68.33
C GLU A 185 -13.59 -14.83 69.35
N ASP A 186 -14.81 -15.37 69.19
CA ASP A 186 -15.74 -15.53 70.31
C ASP A 186 -16.65 -16.74 70.14
N ASP A 187 -16.77 -17.48 71.23
CA ASP A 187 -17.51 -18.73 71.39
C ASP A 187 -19.03 -18.45 71.53
N GLY A 188 -19.88 -19.26 70.90
CA GLY A 188 -21.26 -19.42 71.38
C GLY A 188 -22.35 -19.62 70.33
N ASP A 189 -23.01 -20.76 70.48
CA ASP A 189 -24.42 -21.08 70.16
C ASP A 189 -24.84 -21.41 68.71
N GLU A 190 -25.33 -22.66 68.60
CA GLU A 190 -26.12 -23.20 67.50
C GLU A 190 -27.41 -22.39 67.30
N GLU A 191 -27.55 -21.70 66.18
CA GLU A 191 -28.86 -21.32 65.66
C GLU A 191 -28.98 -21.58 64.15
N LEU A 192 -30.07 -22.27 63.78
CA LEU A 192 -30.40 -22.70 62.43
C LEU A 192 -30.55 -21.51 61.46
N THR A 193 -29.51 -21.20 60.69
CA THR A 193 -29.65 -20.42 59.45
C THR A 193 -29.64 -21.33 58.22
N GLN A 194 -30.73 -21.22 57.46
CA GLN A 194 -30.98 -21.90 56.19
C GLN A 194 -29.77 -21.82 55.24
N PRO A 195 -29.52 -22.86 54.40
CA PRO A 195 -28.44 -22.78 53.41
C PRO A 195 -28.68 -21.55 52.52
N PRO A 196 -27.66 -20.72 52.25
CA PRO A 196 -27.84 -19.57 51.39
C PRO A 196 -28.33 -20.07 50.03
N VAL A 197 -29.41 -19.46 49.55
CA VAL A 197 -29.88 -19.63 48.17
C VAL A 197 -28.64 -19.46 47.28
N LYS A 198 -28.40 -20.41 46.38
CA LYS A 198 -27.33 -20.38 45.38
C LYS A 198 -27.53 -19.16 44.47
N GLU A 199 -27.27 -17.96 44.96
CA GLU A 199 -27.20 -16.76 44.15
C GLU A 199 -26.06 -16.94 43.17
N GLU A 200 -26.37 -16.64 41.91
CA GLU A 200 -25.60 -17.06 40.74
C GLU A 200 -24.14 -16.61 40.83
N LEU A 201 -23.25 -17.58 41.07
CA LEU A 201 -21.78 -17.45 41.07
C LEU A 201 -21.21 -16.92 39.74
N PHE A 202 -22.04 -16.86 38.69
CA PHE A 202 -21.65 -16.47 37.35
C PHE A 202 -22.53 -15.32 36.83
N GLU A 203 -21.91 -14.26 36.33
CA GLU A 203 -22.54 -13.18 35.57
C GLU A 203 -22.47 -13.53 34.08
N THR A 204 -23.59 -13.41 33.37
CA THR A 204 -23.62 -13.54 31.91
C THR A 204 -23.39 -12.19 31.27
N VAL A 205 -22.31 -12.07 30.50
CA VAL A 205 -21.87 -10.82 29.86
C VAL A 205 -21.90 -10.98 28.34
N THR A 206 -22.35 -9.94 27.65
CA THR A 206 -22.38 -9.88 26.19
C THR A 206 -21.30 -8.94 25.67
N TYR A 207 -20.52 -9.42 24.70
CA TYR A 207 -19.48 -8.68 24.00
C TYR A 207 -19.87 -8.44 22.54
N ILE A 208 -19.37 -7.35 21.93
CA ILE A 208 -19.38 -7.19 20.48
C ILE A 208 -18.20 -7.98 19.88
N SER A 209 -18.54 -9.03 19.13
CA SER A 209 -17.59 -9.88 18.39
C SER A 209 -16.93 -9.09 17.27
N SER A 210 -15.60 -8.98 17.29
CA SER A 210 -14.84 -8.36 16.21
C SER A 210 -14.94 -9.19 14.94
N ASN A 211 -14.85 -10.51 15.06
CA ASN A 211 -14.99 -11.43 13.93
C ASN A 211 -16.41 -11.38 13.32
N GLY A 212 -17.44 -11.41 14.18
CA GLY A 212 -18.83 -11.29 13.76
C GLY A 212 -19.12 -9.95 13.08
N PHE A 213 -18.58 -8.85 13.62
CA PHE A 213 -18.68 -7.52 13.03
C PHE A 213 -17.98 -7.42 11.68
N MET A 214 -16.74 -7.92 11.57
CA MET A 214 -15.98 -7.91 10.31
C MET A 214 -16.70 -8.73 9.23
N THR A 215 -17.22 -9.91 9.60
CA THR A 215 -17.97 -10.78 8.69
C THR A 215 -19.24 -10.09 8.18
N HIS A 216 -20.00 -9.45 9.07
CA HIS A 216 -21.17 -8.66 8.66
C HIS A 216 -20.78 -7.48 7.76
N PHE A 217 -19.73 -6.75 8.12
CA PHE A 217 -19.27 -5.60 7.34
C PHE A 217 -18.84 -6.00 5.93
N GLN A 218 -18.01 -7.03 5.79
CA GLN A 218 -17.44 -7.43 4.50
C GLN A 218 -18.47 -8.12 3.57
N ASN A 219 -19.44 -8.85 4.13
CA ASN A 219 -20.40 -9.64 3.36
C ASN A 219 -21.71 -8.91 3.08
N ALA A 220 -22.13 -7.99 3.96
CA ALA A 220 -23.43 -7.32 3.85
C ALA A 220 -23.31 -5.80 3.72
N VAL A 221 -22.49 -5.13 4.53
CA VAL A 221 -22.46 -3.64 4.54
C VAL A 221 -21.69 -3.08 3.35
N PHE A 222 -20.43 -3.51 3.19
CA PHE A 222 -19.53 -3.05 2.14
C PHE A 222 -20.08 -3.29 0.72
N PRO A 223 -20.43 -4.52 0.31
CA PRO A 223 -20.81 -4.76 -1.08
C PRO A 223 -22.16 -4.14 -1.48
N ASN A 224 -23.12 -4.03 -0.54
CA ASN A 224 -24.48 -3.59 -0.88
C ASN A 224 -24.73 -2.09 -0.74
N SER A 225 -24.10 -1.43 0.24
CA SER A 225 -24.42 -0.04 0.58
C SER A 225 -23.23 0.90 0.46
N LEU A 226 -22.07 0.48 0.98
CA LEU A 226 -20.95 1.40 1.16
C LEU A 226 -20.00 1.43 -0.04
N GLY A 227 -19.76 0.31 -0.71
CA GLY A 227 -18.77 0.20 -1.78
C GLY A 227 -19.02 1.20 -2.90
N GLN A 228 -20.24 1.25 -3.43
CA GLN A 228 -20.61 2.24 -4.45
C GLN A 228 -20.59 3.68 -3.92
N ALA A 229 -20.96 3.90 -2.66
CA ALA A 229 -20.92 5.22 -2.03
C ALA A 229 -19.49 5.76 -1.88
N LEU A 230 -18.51 4.88 -1.66
CA LEU A 230 -17.09 5.20 -1.63
C LEU A 230 -16.49 5.38 -3.04
N GLY A 231 -17.28 5.15 -4.10
CA GLY A 231 -16.87 5.30 -5.49
C GLY A 231 -16.32 4.03 -6.15
N PHE A 232 -16.45 2.86 -5.51
CA PHE A 232 -16.00 1.59 -6.11
C PHE A 232 -17.00 1.07 -7.15
N ASP A 233 -16.49 0.59 -8.27
CA ASP A 233 -17.30 -0.08 -9.28
C ASP A 233 -17.80 -1.44 -8.78
N ILE A 234 -19.02 -1.81 -9.20
CA ILE A 234 -19.62 -3.11 -8.82
C ILE A 234 -18.75 -4.31 -9.22
N THR A 235 -18.02 -4.19 -10.33
CA THR A 235 -17.10 -5.24 -10.79
C THR A 235 -15.91 -5.42 -9.85
N GLU A 236 -15.33 -4.33 -9.36
CA GLU A 236 -14.21 -4.37 -8.41
C GLU A 236 -14.69 -4.82 -7.03
N ILE A 237 -15.89 -4.41 -6.59
CA ILE A 237 -16.51 -4.89 -5.35
C ILE A 237 -16.64 -6.42 -5.38
N ASN A 238 -17.14 -7.00 -6.48
CA ASN A 238 -17.29 -8.45 -6.64
C ASN A 238 -15.94 -9.19 -6.69
N LEU A 239 -14.86 -8.52 -7.09
CA LEU A 239 -13.49 -9.05 -7.08
C LEU A 239 -12.76 -8.80 -5.76
N GLY A 240 -13.41 -8.07 -4.84
CA GLY A 240 -12.88 -7.71 -3.54
C GLY A 240 -12.46 -8.93 -2.72
N LYS A 241 -11.47 -8.73 -1.87
CA LYS A 241 -10.98 -9.76 -0.95
C LYS A 241 -10.85 -9.21 0.45
N ALA A 242 -10.98 -10.04 1.47
CA ALA A 242 -10.86 -9.63 2.86
C ALA A 242 -9.94 -10.54 3.65
N ILE A 243 -9.37 -9.97 4.70
CA ILE A 243 -8.72 -10.63 5.84
C ILE A 243 -9.24 -9.95 7.11
N PRO A 244 -9.03 -10.52 8.31
CA PRO A 244 -9.49 -9.86 9.54
C PRO A 244 -9.03 -8.41 9.63
N GLY A 245 -9.98 -7.51 9.87
CA GLY A 245 -9.76 -6.06 10.00
C GLY A 245 -9.68 -5.25 8.71
N LYS A 246 -9.61 -5.85 7.51
CA LYS A 246 -9.51 -5.07 6.24
C LYS A 246 -10.03 -5.76 4.99
N ILE A 247 -10.53 -4.96 4.05
CA ILE A 247 -10.98 -5.34 2.71
C ILE A 247 -10.07 -4.69 1.66
N PHE A 248 -9.65 -5.47 0.68
CA PHE A 248 -8.91 -5.02 -0.50
C PHE A 248 -9.87 -4.87 -1.68
N CYS A 249 -9.97 -3.65 -2.21
CA CYS A 249 -10.75 -3.32 -3.39
C CYS A 249 -9.99 -2.26 -4.22
N ASN A 250 -10.11 -2.26 -5.54
CA ASN A 250 -9.47 -1.23 -6.36
C ASN A 250 -10.48 -0.14 -6.75
N LEU A 251 -10.05 1.11 -6.64
CA LEU A 251 -10.79 2.27 -7.12
C LEU A 251 -10.31 2.63 -8.53
N GLN A 252 -11.22 3.01 -9.43
CA GLN A 252 -10.84 3.54 -10.73
C GLN A 252 -10.28 4.97 -10.55
N ASP A 253 -9.06 5.22 -11.03
CA ASP A 253 -8.45 6.54 -10.95
C ASP A 253 -9.05 7.46 -12.03
N VAL A 254 -9.82 8.47 -11.61
CA VAL A 254 -10.53 9.40 -12.51
C VAL A 254 -9.55 10.25 -13.32
N ASP A 255 -8.33 10.47 -12.81
CA ASP A 255 -7.32 11.30 -13.47
C ASP A 255 -6.54 10.54 -14.56
N GLU A 256 -6.61 9.21 -14.58
CA GLU A 256 -5.88 8.33 -15.50
C GLU A 256 -6.80 7.20 -15.97
N ASP A 257 -7.44 7.36 -17.14
CA ASP A 257 -8.52 6.54 -17.75
C ASP A 257 -8.37 4.99 -17.73
N LEU A 258 -7.24 4.43 -17.25
CA LEU A 258 -6.96 2.99 -17.20
C LEU A 258 -6.20 2.53 -15.94
N SER A 259 -5.97 3.39 -14.94
CA SER A 259 -5.19 3.01 -13.75
C SER A 259 -6.10 2.65 -12.57
N LEU A 260 -5.90 1.46 -12.00
CA LEU A 260 -6.59 1.01 -10.80
C LEU A 260 -5.76 1.40 -9.57
N LEU A 261 -6.38 2.12 -8.63
CA LEU A 261 -5.79 2.48 -7.34
C LEU A 261 -6.16 1.42 -6.28
N PRO A 262 -5.20 0.62 -5.80
CA PRO A 262 -5.45 -0.34 -4.72
C PRO A 262 -5.82 0.38 -3.42
N CYS A 263 -6.94 -0.02 -2.83
CA CYS A 263 -7.45 0.52 -1.57
C CYS A 263 -7.58 -0.58 -0.51
N GLU A 264 -7.32 -0.20 0.74
CA GLU A 264 -7.51 -0.99 1.95
C GLU A 264 -8.62 -0.33 2.77
N ILE A 265 -9.80 -0.93 2.78
CA ILE A 265 -10.97 -0.45 3.52
C ILE A 265 -10.95 -1.12 4.90
N ILE A 266 -10.87 -0.30 5.94
CA ILE A 266 -10.70 -0.71 7.33
C ILE A 266 -11.96 -0.27 8.09
N PRO A 267 -12.89 -1.18 8.39
CA PRO A 267 -14.01 -0.84 9.26
C PRO A 267 -13.49 -0.53 10.66
N SER A 268 -14.09 0.46 11.31
CA SER A 268 -13.60 0.93 12.61
C SER A 268 -14.70 1.51 13.48
N ILE A 269 -14.42 1.60 14.79
CA ILE A 269 -15.25 2.33 15.76
C ILE A 269 -14.40 3.46 16.34
N ALA A 270 -14.93 4.69 16.38
CA ALA A 270 -14.21 5.81 16.97
C ALA A 270 -14.22 5.72 18.50
N ILE A 271 -13.07 5.94 19.11
CA ILE A 271 -12.89 5.95 20.57
C ILE A 271 -12.02 7.13 21.00
N GLN A 272 -12.13 7.54 22.26
CA GLN A 272 -11.15 8.42 22.87
C GLN A 272 -9.84 7.68 23.14
N TRP A 273 -8.77 8.41 23.48
CA TRP A 273 -7.47 7.80 23.79
C TRP A 273 -7.57 6.94 25.05
N PRO A 274 -7.27 5.63 24.99
CA PRO A 274 -7.23 4.80 26.18
C PRO A 274 -5.98 5.16 26.99
N ILE A 275 -6.16 5.96 28.05
CA ILE A 275 -5.06 6.54 28.85
C ILE A 275 -4.15 5.44 29.41
N GLU A 276 -4.72 4.34 29.90
CA GLU A 276 -3.97 3.20 30.46
C GLU A 276 -3.00 2.57 29.47
N LEU A 277 -3.33 2.55 28.17
CA LEU A 277 -2.48 2.00 27.12
C LEU A 277 -1.48 3.03 26.55
N THR A 278 -1.81 4.33 26.66
CA THR A 278 -1.16 5.38 25.89
C THR A 278 -0.42 6.41 26.75
N PHE A 279 -0.46 6.31 28.08
CA PHE A 279 0.19 7.25 28.98
C PHE A 279 1.69 7.44 28.65
N GLU A 280 2.41 6.38 28.26
CA GLU A 280 3.83 6.44 27.89
C GLU A 280 4.11 7.24 26.61
N PHE A 281 3.10 7.47 25.77
CA PHE A 281 3.23 8.41 24.65
C PHE A 281 3.00 9.85 25.12
N HIS A 282 1.98 10.03 25.97
CA HIS A 282 1.57 11.34 26.50
C HIS A 282 2.66 11.97 27.36
N ASP A 283 3.26 11.18 28.26
CA ASP A 283 4.24 11.62 29.23
C ASP A 283 5.49 10.73 29.20
N ARG A 284 6.17 10.76 28.06
CA ARG A 284 7.40 10.01 27.84
C ARG A 284 8.59 10.74 28.48
N ALA A 285 8.97 10.33 29.69
CA ALA A 285 10.11 10.90 30.42
C ALA A 285 11.43 10.82 29.63
N GLU A 286 11.62 9.73 28.87
CA GLU A 286 12.84 9.46 28.10
C GLU A 286 12.94 10.23 26.77
N ARG A 287 11.91 11.01 26.37
CA ARG A 287 11.87 11.65 25.05
C ARG A 287 13.01 12.65 24.90
N PRO A 288 13.95 12.46 23.95
CA PRO A 288 15.09 13.35 23.79
C PRO A 288 14.65 14.78 23.49
N THR A 289 15.22 15.72 24.25
CA THR A 289 15.11 17.15 23.97
C THR A 289 16.53 17.66 23.78
N MET A 290 16.77 18.30 22.64
CA MET A 290 18.09 18.83 22.28
C MET A 290 17.99 20.35 22.22
N TRP A 291 19.05 21.04 22.61
CA TRP A 291 19.14 22.49 22.48
C TRP A 291 20.26 22.84 21.53
N ASP A 292 20.06 23.86 20.70
CA ASP A 292 21.17 24.44 19.95
C ASP A 292 21.96 25.45 20.77
N LYS A 293 22.99 26.04 20.14
CA LYS A 293 23.84 27.05 20.76
C LYS A 293 23.12 28.38 21.01
N PHE A 294 21.95 28.58 20.40
CA PHE A 294 21.12 29.78 20.49
C PHE A 294 19.94 29.59 21.47
N GLY A 295 19.79 28.41 22.07
CA GLY A 295 18.73 28.08 23.02
C GLY A 295 17.46 27.50 22.38
N GLU A 296 17.46 27.22 21.07
CA GLU A 296 16.30 26.64 20.39
C GLU A 296 16.12 25.17 20.75
N GLU A 297 14.90 24.82 21.16
CA GLU A 297 14.52 23.46 21.53
C GLU A 297 14.18 22.62 20.29
N TYR A 298 14.92 21.53 20.12
CA TYR A 298 14.66 20.48 19.15
C TYR A 298 14.07 19.27 19.87
N ARG A 299 12.75 19.14 19.76
CA ARG A 299 11.98 18.00 20.25
C ARG A 299 10.99 17.57 19.17
N TRP A 300 10.86 16.26 18.96
CA TRP A 300 9.85 15.69 18.09
C TRP A 300 9.24 14.44 18.74
N PRO A 301 7.91 14.32 18.82
CA PRO A 301 6.92 15.38 18.58
C PRO A 301 7.07 16.52 19.59
N LYS A 302 6.73 17.75 19.17
CA LYS A 302 6.70 18.91 20.08
C LYS A 302 5.54 18.79 21.08
N VAL A 303 5.61 19.50 22.20
CA VAL A 303 4.57 19.46 23.24
C VAL A 303 3.20 19.87 22.70
N ASN A 304 3.15 20.92 21.87
CA ASN A 304 1.91 21.34 21.20
C ASN A 304 1.35 20.26 20.27
N MET A 305 2.22 19.58 19.50
CA MET A 305 1.81 18.46 18.65
C MET A 305 1.21 17.32 19.47
N ILE A 306 1.79 17.00 20.63
CA ILE A 306 1.24 15.99 21.54
C ILE A 306 -0.16 16.42 22.02
N ASN A 307 -0.32 17.67 22.44
CA ASN A 307 -1.63 18.19 22.89
C ASN A 307 -2.68 18.17 21.78
N ASP A 308 -2.31 18.53 20.55
CA ASP A 308 -3.22 18.45 19.40
C ASP A 308 -3.62 17.00 19.11
N ILE A 309 -2.65 16.08 19.18
CA ILE A 309 -2.88 14.64 18.95
C ILE A 309 -3.81 14.05 20.02
N ARG A 310 -3.70 14.48 21.28
CA ARG A 310 -4.59 14.07 22.38
C ARG A 310 -6.06 14.38 22.11
N GLY A 311 -6.33 15.48 21.40
CA GLY A 311 -7.69 15.88 21.03
C GLY A 311 -8.28 15.10 19.84
N LEU A 312 -7.52 14.21 19.21
CA LEU A 312 -7.99 13.40 18.07
C LEU A 312 -8.54 12.06 18.56
N ASN A 313 -9.65 11.60 17.99
CA ASN A 313 -10.14 10.24 18.31
C ASN A 313 -9.19 9.15 17.75
N CYS A 314 -9.12 8.04 18.47
CA CYS A 314 -8.52 6.78 18.03
C CYS A 314 -9.57 5.90 17.32
N ALA A 315 -9.15 4.76 16.80
CA ALA A 315 -10.00 3.82 16.07
C ALA A 315 -9.80 2.39 16.60
N LEU A 316 -10.89 1.65 16.80
CA LEU A 316 -10.88 0.21 17.04
C LEU A 316 -11.10 -0.53 15.73
N ILE A 317 -10.18 -1.44 15.39
CA ILE A 317 -10.24 -2.28 14.20
C ILE A 317 -10.72 -3.68 14.61
N PRO A 318 -11.66 -4.30 13.87
CA PRO A 318 -12.16 -5.64 14.18
C PRO A 318 -11.14 -6.71 13.80
N ARG A 319 -10.10 -6.82 14.61
CA ARG A 319 -9.00 -7.77 14.45
C ARG A 319 -8.53 -8.19 15.83
N GLY A 320 -8.71 -9.48 16.15
CA GLY A 320 -8.19 -10.07 17.37
C GLY A 320 -6.69 -10.30 17.36
N TYR A 321 -6.11 -10.49 18.54
CA TYR A 321 -4.71 -10.84 18.69
C TYR A 321 -4.47 -12.29 18.27
N ILE A 322 -3.44 -12.52 17.45
CA ILE A 322 -3.09 -13.84 16.94
C ILE A 322 -1.70 -14.17 17.47
N PRO A 323 -1.58 -15.02 18.50
CA PRO A 323 -0.28 -15.35 19.06
C PRO A 323 0.54 -16.21 18.10
N LYS A 324 1.87 -16.10 18.16
CA LYS A 324 2.78 -17.00 17.42
C LYS A 324 2.69 -18.46 17.86
N ARG A 325 2.32 -18.68 19.13
CA ARG A 325 2.23 -19.98 19.78
C ARG A 325 0.97 -20.05 20.63
N GLY A 326 0.31 -21.21 20.62
CA GLY A 326 -0.95 -21.41 21.31
C GLY A 326 -2.13 -20.86 20.52
N ASP A 327 -3.31 -20.99 21.10
CA ASP A 327 -4.55 -20.44 20.57
C ASP A 327 -5.04 -19.34 21.50
N ASN A 328 -5.61 -18.28 20.92
CA ASN A 328 -6.23 -17.21 21.68
C ASN A 328 -7.74 -17.36 21.59
N GLN A 329 -8.34 -17.91 22.65
CA GLN A 329 -9.78 -18.12 22.75
C GLN A 329 -10.58 -16.81 22.71
N ASP A 330 -9.92 -15.68 22.98
CA ASP A 330 -10.53 -14.36 23.08
C ASP A 330 -10.38 -13.55 21.78
N ALA A 331 -9.65 -14.07 20.79
CA ALA A 331 -9.42 -13.40 19.52
C ALA A 331 -10.71 -13.01 18.79
N GLU A 332 -11.82 -13.71 19.02
CA GLU A 332 -13.12 -13.41 18.41
C GLU A 332 -13.76 -12.10 18.92
N ILE A 333 -13.46 -11.72 20.17
CA ILE A 333 -14.06 -10.56 20.85
C ILE A 333 -13.09 -9.39 21.00
N GLU A 334 -11.83 -9.60 20.63
CA GLU A 334 -10.77 -8.60 20.72
C GLU A 334 -10.75 -7.64 19.54
N TRP A 335 -10.46 -6.38 19.85
CA TRP A 335 -10.35 -5.28 18.90
C TRP A 335 -8.98 -4.62 19.01
N GLU A 336 -8.35 -4.37 17.87
CA GLU A 336 -7.04 -3.73 17.81
C GLU A 336 -7.19 -2.19 17.87
N VAL A 337 -6.45 -1.54 18.77
CA VAL A 337 -6.39 -0.08 18.84
C VAL A 337 -5.45 0.47 17.76
N ALA A 338 -5.93 1.46 17.00
CA ALA A 338 -5.21 2.14 15.94
C ALA A 338 -5.37 3.67 16.01
N PHE A 339 -4.43 4.39 15.39
CA PHE A 339 -4.30 5.85 15.52
C PHE A 339 -4.26 6.58 14.16
N PRO A 340 -5.23 6.37 13.24
CA PRO A 340 -5.14 6.90 11.88
C PRO A 340 -5.06 8.43 11.82
N LYS A 341 -5.83 9.14 12.65
CA LYS A 341 -5.80 10.62 12.71
C LYS A 341 -4.46 11.14 13.24
N ALA A 342 -3.92 10.51 14.29
CA ALA A 342 -2.62 10.88 14.85
C ALA A 342 -1.47 10.60 13.87
N GLN A 343 -1.50 9.45 13.17
CA GLN A 343 -0.54 9.13 12.12
C GLN A 343 -0.55 10.20 11.02
N ARG A 344 -1.73 10.58 10.51
CA ARG A 344 -1.88 11.66 9.54
C ARG A 344 -1.26 12.96 10.05
N TYR A 345 -1.56 13.33 11.30
CA TYR A 345 -1.04 14.54 11.92
C TYR A 345 0.49 14.51 11.98
N LEU A 346 1.09 13.43 12.50
CA LEU A 346 2.55 13.28 12.57
C LEU A 346 3.21 13.28 11.19
N ASP A 347 2.62 12.57 10.23
CA ASP A 347 3.12 12.50 8.85
C ASP A 347 3.21 13.92 8.26
N THR A 348 2.15 14.71 8.39
CA THR A 348 2.11 16.11 7.89
C THR A 348 3.09 17.07 8.57
N HIS A 349 3.58 16.71 9.76
CA HIS A 349 4.55 17.50 10.53
C HIS A 349 5.98 16.96 10.42
N MET A 350 6.23 15.97 9.58
CA MET A 350 7.59 15.56 9.23
C MET A 350 8.25 16.61 8.31
N SER A 351 9.54 16.83 8.51
CA SER A 351 10.35 17.66 7.62
C SER A 351 10.49 17.03 6.23
N HIS A 352 10.86 17.85 5.24
CA HIS A 352 11.09 17.36 3.88
C HIS A 352 12.14 16.25 3.79
N THR A 353 13.18 16.28 4.63
CA THR A 353 14.24 15.26 4.65
C THR A 353 13.75 13.94 5.25
N GLN A 354 12.93 14.00 6.29
CA GLN A 354 12.27 12.82 6.89
C GLN A 354 11.31 12.15 5.89
N ILE A 355 10.46 12.93 5.22
CA ILE A 355 9.53 12.40 4.20
C ILE A 355 10.29 11.76 3.04
N ARG A 356 11.40 12.37 2.59
CA ARG A 356 12.27 11.76 1.56
C ARG A 356 12.87 10.45 2.03
N ALA A 357 13.40 10.39 3.24
CA ALA A 357 13.91 9.13 3.83
C ALA A 357 12.80 8.06 3.86
N PHE A 358 11.58 8.44 4.25
CA PHE A 358 10.44 7.53 4.25
C PHE A 358 10.17 6.97 2.84
N ALA A 359 10.08 7.83 1.83
CA ALA A 359 9.84 7.42 0.46
C ALA A 359 10.95 6.49 -0.09
N PHE A 360 12.21 6.73 0.27
CA PHE A 360 13.32 5.85 -0.08
C PHE A 360 13.19 4.47 0.57
N LEU A 361 12.90 4.40 1.88
CA LEU A 361 12.67 3.13 2.59
C LEU A 361 11.51 2.36 1.99
N LEU A 362 10.42 3.04 1.63
CA LEU A 362 9.28 2.40 0.99
C LEU A 362 9.59 1.91 -0.42
N THR A 363 10.46 2.61 -1.16
CA THR A 363 10.90 2.16 -2.48
C THR A 363 11.75 0.89 -2.38
N LEU A 364 12.63 0.80 -1.37
CA LEU A 364 13.38 -0.42 -1.06
C LEU A 364 12.44 -1.56 -0.65
N TYR A 365 11.51 -1.29 0.27
CA TYR A 365 10.49 -2.24 0.70
C TYR A 365 9.70 -2.80 -0.47
N LYS A 366 9.19 -1.94 -1.36
CA LYS A 366 8.37 -2.33 -2.50
C LYS A 366 9.16 -3.14 -3.55
N SER A 367 10.47 -2.88 -3.65
CA SER A 367 11.37 -3.55 -4.58
C SER A 367 11.79 -4.93 -4.09
N TYR A 368 12.10 -5.07 -2.80
CA TYR A 368 12.79 -6.26 -2.29
C TYR A 368 12.01 -7.07 -1.24
N ILE A 369 11.13 -6.43 -0.45
CA ILE A 369 10.44 -7.07 0.68
C ILE A 369 8.99 -7.42 0.33
N GLU A 370 8.22 -6.46 -0.21
CA GLU A 370 6.82 -6.65 -0.61
C GLU A 370 6.60 -7.86 -1.54
N PRO A 371 7.47 -8.16 -2.54
CA PRO A 371 7.27 -9.30 -3.42
C PRO A 371 7.20 -10.65 -2.69
N VAL A 372 7.92 -10.79 -1.57
CA VAL A 372 7.92 -12.01 -0.75
C VAL A 372 6.75 -12.02 0.24
N ASN A 373 6.26 -10.84 0.64
CA ASN A 373 5.10 -10.68 1.52
C ASN A 373 3.75 -10.75 0.78
N ARG A 374 3.71 -10.78 -0.55
CA ARG A 374 2.44 -10.68 -1.32
C ARG A 374 1.39 -11.74 -1.02
N LYS A 375 1.77 -12.87 -0.46
CA LYS A 375 0.85 -13.97 -0.16
C LYS A 375 0.35 -13.96 1.29
N TYR A 376 1.08 -13.31 2.20
CA TYR A 376 0.82 -13.32 3.64
C TYR A 376 1.24 -11.97 4.22
N ASP A 377 0.40 -11.32 5.03
CA ASP A 377 0.77 -10.08 5.74
C ASP A 377 2.06 -10.28 6.56
N GLY A 378 3.20 -9.95 5.94
CA GLY A 378 4.52 -10.01 6.55
C GLY A 378 4.88 -8.65 7.13
N LEU A 379 6.07 -8.15 6.81
CA LEU A 379 6.41 -6.76 7.11
C LEU A 379 5.51 -5.82 6.30
N LEU A 380 4.80 -4.90 6.96
CA LEU A 380 3.91 -3.91 6.35
C LEU A 380 4.52 -2.51 6.35
N VAL A 381 3.90 -1.60 5.60
CA VAL A 381 4.24 -0.17 5.54
C VAL A 381 4.18 0.49 6.93
N ASP A 382 3.24 0.08 7.78
CA ASP A 382 3.11 0.58 9.15
C ASP A 382 4.32 0.27 10.04
N HIS A 383 5.02 -0.84 9.81
CA HIS A 383 6.25 -1.14 10.54
C HIS A 383 7.37 -0.16 10.17
N ILE A 384 7.49 0.18 8.88
CA ILE A 384 8.48 1.15 8.39
C ILE A 384 8.13 2.56 8.90
N ARG A 385 6.84 2.92 8.88
CA ARG A 385 6.33 4.19 9.43
C ARG A 385 6.66 4.33 10.91
N THR A 386 6.32 3.32 11.70
CA THR A 386 6.58 3.29 13.15
C THR A 386 8.07 3.37 13.43
N HIS A 387 8.90 2.61 12.70
CA HIS A 387 10.35 2.71 12.82
C HIS A 387 10.83 4.14 12.55
N LEU A 388 10.35 4.78 11.48
CA LEU A 388 10.71 6.16 11.15
C LEU A 388 10.31 7.16 12.25
N TYR A 389 9.13 7.01 12.87
CA TYR A 389 8.74 7.86 14.00
C TYR A 389 9.74 7.76 15.16
N TRP A 390 10.18 6.55 15.50
CA TRP A 390 11.21 6.39 16.52
C TRP A 390 12.54 7.02 16.12
N GLU A 391 12.95 6.97 14.85
CA GLU A 391 14.17 7.63 14.38
C GLU A 391 14.04 9.16 14.42
N CYS A 392 12.85 9.70 14.09
CA CYS A 392 12.55 11.11 14.20
C CYS A 392 12.59 11.59 15.66
N GLU A 393 12.03 10.82 16.60
CA GLU A 393 12.04 11.15 18.03
C GLU A 393 13.44 11.00 18.65
N SER A 394 14.19 9.97 18.27
CA SER A 394 15.52 9.69 18.84
C SER A 394 16.51 10.82 18.54
N ASN A 395 16.46 11.38 17.33
CA ASN A 395 17.27 12.54 16.97
C ASN A 395 16.51 13.47 16.01
N PRO A 396 15.76 14.44 16.55
CA PRO A 396 14.96 15.38 15.75
C PRO A 396 15.79 16.31 14.86
N ARG A 397 17.05 16.57 15.23
CA ARG A 397 17.92 17.53 14.55
C ARG A 397 18.76 16.89 13.44
N ASP A 398 19.13 15.62 13.59
CA ASP A 398 20.02 14.90 12.68
C ASP A 398 19.31 14.39 11.43
N TRP A 399 18.81 15.33 10.62
CA TRP A 399 18.22 15.04 9.31
C TRP A 399 18.84 15.94 8.22
N PRO A 400 20.18 15.90 8.03
CA PRO A 400 20.88 16.80 7.13
C PRO A 400 20.53 16.51 5.66
N GLU A 401 20.04 17.52 4.95
CA GLU A 401 19.64 17.37 3.55
C GLU A 401 20.82 16.99 2.63
N HIS A 402 22.00 17.56 2.87
CA HIS A 402 23.23 17.32 2.09
C HIS A 402 23.89 15.96 2.36
N ARG A 403 23.53 15.28 3.46
CA ARG A 403 24.09 13.98 3.88
C ARG A 403 22.99 12.95 4.19
N LEU A 404 21.83 13.10 3.55
CA LEU A 404 20.68 12.23 3.80
C LEU A 404 20.99 10.75 3.56
N GLY A 405 21.87 10.43 2.61
CA GLY A 405 22.31 9.04 2.37
C GLY A 405 22.96 8.39 3.59
N SER A 406 23.85 9.09 4.28
CA SER A 406 24.48 8.58 5.51
C SER A 406 23.47 8.37 6.63
N LYS A 407 22.52 9.31 6.78
CA LYS A 407 21.41 9.17 7.74
C LYS A 407 20.53 7.96 7.40
N LEU A 408 20.22 7.76 6.12
CA LEU A 408 19.41 6.65 5.66
C LEU A 408 20.07 5.29 5.92
N VAL A 409 21.38 5.17 5.73
CA VAL A 409 22.15 3.97 6.10
C VAL A 409 22.04 3.70 7.60
N MET A 410 22.15 4.74 8.44
CA MET A 410 21.98 4.60 9.89
C MET A 410 20.56 4.16 10.28
N VAL A 411 19.53 4.73 9.65
CA VAL A 411 18.13 4.32 9.84
C VAL A 411 17.93 2.85 9.47
N ILE A 412 18.46 2.41 8.32
CA ILE A 412 18.39 0.99 7.91
C ILE A 412 19.10 0.08 8.91
N LYS A 413 20.27 0.49 9.41
CA LYS A 413 21.02 -0.25 10.44
C LYS A 413 20.22 -0.39 11.73
N ASN A 414 19.62 0.70 12.21
CA ASN A 414 18.77 0.70 13.39
C ASN A 414 17.53 -0.18 13.20
N PHE A 415 16.95 -0.21 12.00
CA PHE A 415 15.84 -1.10 11.69
C PHE A 415 16.25 -2.57 11.70
N MET A 416 17.41 -2.88 11.11
CA MET A 416 17.99 -4.23 11.13
C MET A 416 18.24 -4.72 12.56
N GLU A 417 18.68 -3.86 13.46
CA GLU A 417 18.84 -4.22 14.88
C GLU A 417 17.48 -4.58 15.52
N ARG A 418 16.42 -3.80 15.27
CA ARG A 418 15.07 -4.12 15.77
C ARG A 418 14.52 -5.42 15.21
N LEU A 419 14.77 -5.68 13.92
CA LEU A 419 14.43 -6.96 13.28
C LEU A 419 15.18 -8.12 13.93
N SER A 420 16.48 -7.96 14.23
CA SER A 420 17.28 -9.00 14.89
C SER A 420 16.80 -9.33 16.30
N LYS A 421 16.22 -8.35 17.01
CA LYS A 421 15.63 -8.52 18.34
C LYS A 421 14.17 -8.99 18.28
N SER A 422 13.58 -9.12 17.08
CA SER A 422 12.15 -9.39 16.87
C SER A 422 11.24 -8.47 17.70
N HIS A 423 11.67 -7.23 17.88
CA HIS A 423 10.97 -6.26 18.73
C HIS A 423 10.94 -4.87 18.09
N LEU A 424 9.74 -4.43 17.74
CA LEU A 424 9.43 -3.07 17.32
C LEU A 424 8.24 -2.55 18.14
N PRO A 425 8.47 -1.68 19.15
CA PRO A 425 7.38 -1.11 19.93
C PRO A 425 6.53 -0.18 19.05
N ASP A 426 5.22 -0.22 19.22
CA ASP A 426 4.31 0.75 18.63
C ASP A 426 4.61 2.15 19.18
N PHE A 427 4.47 3.17 18.33
CA PHE A 427 4.86 4.53 18.69
C PHE A 427 3.94 5.17 19.74
N PHE A 428 2.65 4.80 19.74
CA PHE A 428 1.63 5.34 20.63
C PHE A 428 1.39 4.42 21.83
N ILE A 429 1.49 3.10 21.65
CA ILE A 429 1.37 2.08 22.70
C ILE A 429 2.72 1.39 22.86
N LYS A 430 3.66 1.97 23.61
CA LYS A 430 5.07 1.51 23.71
C LYS A 430 5.18 0.02 24.10
N ARG A 431 4.24 -0.50 24.89
CA ARG A 431 4.19 -1.91 25.32
C ARG A 431 3.74 -2.90 24.24
N LYS A 432 3.11 -2.43 23.16
CA LYS A 432 2.67 -3.26 22.03
C LYS A 432 3.84 -3.50 21.09
N ASN A 433 4.27 -4.75 20.93
CA ASN A 433 5.28 -5.11 19.93
C ASN A 433 4.63 -5.48 18.60
N LEU A 434 4.89 -4.70 17.55
CA LEU A 434 4.31 -4.89 16.22
C LEU A 434 4.81 -6.15 15.50
N PHE A 435 5.96 -6.71 15.90
CA PHE A 435 6.49 -7.95 15.30
C PHE A 435 5.90 -9.24 15.87
N LEU A 436 5.01 -9.16 16.87
CA LEU A 436 4.32 -10.34 17.41
C LEU A 436 3.41 -11.00 16.38
N ASN A 437 2.77 -10.21 15.51
CA ASN A 437 1.86 -10.72 14.48
C ASN A 437 2.55 -10.96 13.13
N VAL A 438 3.88 -10.94 13.08
CA VAL A 438 4.68 -11.13 11.87
C VAL A 438 5.46 -12.44 11.97
N PRO A 439 5.29 -13.38 11.01
CA PRO A 439 6.01 -14.65 11.07
C PRO A 439 7.52 -14.44 11.00
N ASN A 440 8.28 -15.17 11.83
CA ASN A 440 9.75 -15.04 11.93
C ASN A 440 10.46 -15.13 10.57
N LYS A 441 10.00 -16.02 9.67
CA LYS A 441 10.54 -16.16 8.31
C LYS A 441 10.55 -14.83 7.53
N HIS A 442 9.53 -14.00 7.67
CA HIS A 442 9.44 -12.70 7.00
C HIS A 442 10.39 -11.67 7.65
N LEU A 443 10.57 -11.73 8.97
CA LEU A 443 11.52 -10.89 9.70
C LEU A 443 12.97 -11.22 9.29
N THR A 444 13.34 -12.50 9.25
CA THR A 444 14.66 -12.97 8.82
C THR A 444 14.93 -12.61 7.36
N HIS A 445 13.93 -12.72 6.48
CA HIS A 445 14.05 -12.30 5.10
C HIS A 445 14.31 -10.79 4.98
N ALA A 446 13.54 -9.95 5.68
CA ALA A 446 13.75 -8.51 5.69
C ALA A 446 15.13 -8.14 6.26
N GLN A 447 15.57 -8.82 7.32
CA GLN A 447 16.91 -8.64 7.91
C GLN A 447 18.00 -8.94 6.89
N LYS A 448 17.91 -10.07 6.17
CA LYS A 448 18.85 -10.41 5.10
C LYS A 448 18.88 -9.35 4.00
N VAL A 449 17.70 -8.92 3.53
CA VAL A 449 17.60 -7.86 2.51
C VAL A 449 18.27 -6.57 2.98
N PHE A 450 18.02 -6.12 4.20
CA PHE A 450 18.65 -4.91 4.71
C PHE A 450 20.15 -5.08 4.96
N HIS A 451 20.60 -6.25 5.37
CA HIS A 451 22.02 -6.57 5.46
C HIS A 451 22.69 -6.43 4.07
N ASP A 452 22.12 -7.05 3.04
CA ASP A 452 22.67 -6.99 1.68
C ASP A 452 22.65 -5.54 1.13
N ILE A 453 21.62 -4.76 1.46
CA ILE A 453 21.57 -3.32 1.14
C ILE A 453 22.68 -2.55 1.85
N LEU A 454 23.00 -2.86 3.11
CA LEU A 454 24.05 -2.18 3.87
C LEU A 454 25.46 -2.51 3.33
N GLU A 455 25.67 -3.72 2.81
CA GLU A 455 26.92 -4.12 2.16
C GLU A 455 27.17 -3.37 0.86
N SER A 456 26.14 -3.22 0.00
CA SER A 456 26.26 -2.54 -1.30
C SER A 456 25.16 -1.48 -1.56
N PRO A 457 25.06 -0.39 -0.77
CA PRO A 457 23.91 0.53 -0.82
C PRO A 457 23.62 1.09 -2.21
N ALA A 458 24.64 1.58 -2.91
CA ALA A 458 24.48 2.26 -4.19
C ALA A 458 23.74 1.40 -5.23
N ILE A 459 24.10 0.12 -5.34
CA ILE A 459 23.51 -0.81 -6.31
C ILE A 459 22.06 -1.13 -5.98
N TYR A 460 21.75 -1.37 -4.70
CA TYR A 460 20.37 -1.61 -4.28
C TYR A 460 19.49 -0.36 -4.46
N PHE A 461 20.01 0.84 -4.21
CA PHE A 461 19.28 2.08 -4.49
C PHE A 461 19.05 2.28 -5.98
N ILE A 462 20.06 2.05 -6.84
CA ILE A 462 19.89 2.10 -8.30
C ILE A 462 18.83 1.07 -8.73
N GLY A 463 18.92 -0.15 -8.21
CA GLY A 463 18.01 -1.26 -8.48
C GLY A 463 16.57 -0.97 -8.09
N ALA A 464 16.35 -0.25 -6.99
CA ALA A 464 15.04 0.13 -6.50
C ALA A 464 14.46 1.37 -7.20
N LEU A 465 15.27 2.43 -7.36
CA LEU A 465 14.81 3.73 -7.86
C LEU A 465 14.46 3.73 -9.34
N ARG A 466 15.07 2.87 -10.15
CA ARG A 466 14.68 2.65 -11.57
C ARG A 466 13.27 2.09 -11.76
N ASN A 467 12.64 1.59 -10.69
CA ASN A 467 11.24 1.18 -10.70
C ASN A 467 10.28 2.38 -10.55
N LEU A 468 10.78 3.57 -10.19
CA LEU A 468 9.96 4.77 -10.12
C LEU A 468 9.75 5.38 -11.51
N ARG A 469 8.52 5.81 -11.78
CA ARG A 469 8.11 6.46 -13.02
C ARG A 469 7.34 7.72 -12.72
N TYR A 470 7.60 8.78 -13.46
CA TYR A 470 6.84 10.01 -13.35
C TYR A 470 5.55 9.91 -14.15
N THR A 471 4.45 10.38 -13.56
CA THR A 471 3.13 10.37 -14.18
C THR A 471 3.08 11.30 -15.39
N SER A 472 3.69 12.48 -15.28
CA SER A 472 3.68 13.49 -16.33
C SER A 472 5.07 13.71 -16.93
N PRO A 473 5.20 13.77 -18.28
CA PRO A 473 6.46 14.20 -18.91
C PRO A 473 6.78 15.67 -18.62
N LYS A 474 5.81 16.45 -18.10
CA LYS A 474 6.00 17.85 -17.69
C LYS A 474 6.50 17.98 -16.25
N PHE A 475 6.75 16.88 -15.52
CA PHE A 475 7.37 16.91 -14.19
C PHE A 475 8.90 17.07 -14.29
N TYR A 476 9.69 16.57 -13.36
CA TYR A 476 11.15 16.65 -13.38
C TYR A 476 11.79 15.71 -14.43
N PRO A 477 13.04 15.96 -14.87
CA PRO A 477 13.79 15.00 -15.70
C PRO A 477 14.02 13.68 -14.94
N GLN A 478 13.90 12.55 -15.63
CA GLN A 478 14.25 11.25 -15.06
C GLN A 478 15.77 11.11 -15.04
N ILE A 479 16.31 10.57 -13.95
CA ILE A 479 17.74 10.26 -13.87
C ILE A 479 18.03 9.00 -14.68
N ASP A 480 19.11 9.02 -15.47
CA ASP A 480 19.51 7.85 -16.27
C ASP A 480 20.29 6.86 -15.40
N PHE A 481 19.56 5.97 -14.74
CA PHE A 481 20.14 4.91 -13.92
C PHE A 481 20.98 3.90 -14.72
N LYS A 482 20.77 3.78 -16.04
CA LYS A 482 21.54 2.87 -16.88
C LYS A 482 22.93 3.47 -17.15
N GLU A 483 22.99 4.75 -17.46
CA GLU A 483 24.25 5.48 -17.59
C GLU A 483 25.00 5.51 -16.25
N LEU A 484 24.32 5.83 -15.15
CA LEU A 484 24.92 5.82 -13.81
C LEU A 484 25.54 4.46 -13.46
N TYR A 485 24.80 3.38 -13.69
CA TYR A 485 25.31 2.03 -13.46
C TYR A 485 26.52 1.73 -14.35
N ALA A 486 26.47 2.08 -15.64
CA ALA A 486 27.59 1.89 -16.55
C ALA A 486 28.85 2.65 -16.10
N ILE A 487 28.71 3.89 -15.62
CA ILE A 487 29.83 4.68 -15.08
C ILE A 487 30.46 3.99 -13.85
N LEU A 488 29.63 3.45 -12.96
CA LEU A 488 30.10 2.78 -11.74
C LEU A 488 30.86 1.48 -12.05
N THR A 489 30.35 0.67 -12.99
CA THR A 489 30.92 -0.63 -13.33
C THR A 489 32.04 -0.58 -14.38
N ALA A 490 32.19 0.53 -15.11
CA ALA A 490 33.19 0.65 -16.16
C ALA A 490 34.62 0.62 -15.59
N ALA A 491 35.51 -0.06 -16.31
CA ALA A 491 36.94 0.09 -16.11
C ALA A 491 37.38 1.50 -16.54
N SER A 492 38.34 2.09 -15.85
CA SER A 492 38.91 3.41 -16.14
C SER A 492 39.29 3.61 -17.62
N THR A 493 39.78 2.55 -18.26
CA THR A 493 40.17 2.53 -19.68
C THR A 493 38.98 2.65 -20.64
N GLN A 494 37.81 2.10 -20.26
CA GLN A 494 36.58 2.17 -21.04
C GLN A 494 35.94 3.56 -20.99
N LEU A 495 36.13 4.29 -19.88
CA LEU A 495 35.68 5.68 -19.74
C LEU A 495 36.48 6.65 -20.64
N ILE A 496 37.72 6.31 -20.98
CA ILE A 496 38.58 7.08 -21.88
C ILE A 496 38.32 6.71 -23.35
N ASN A 497 38.15 5.41 -23.66
CA ASN A 497 37.81 4.94 -25.00
C ASN A 497 36.85 3.73 -24.97
N PRO A 498 35.58 3.91 -25.38
CA PRO A 498 34.56 2.86 -25.32
C PRO A 498 34.79 1.68 -26.30
N ARG A 499 35.85 1.71 -27.13
CA ARG A 499 36.17 0.65 -28.11
C ARG A 499 37.18 -0.40 -27.62
N ILE A 500 37.71 -0.27 -26.41
CA ILE A 500 38.69 -1.23 -25.87
C ILE A 500 37.92 -2.37 -25.18
N LEU A 501 37.56 -3.41 -25.95
CA LEU A 501 36.96 -4.64 -25.44
C LEU A 501 38.03 -5.61 -24.92
N ASP A 502 37.74 -6.29 -23.81
CA ASP A 502 38.56 -7.35 -23.19
C ASP A 502 38.94 -8.45 -24.21
N MET A 503 40.20 -8.48 -24.60
CA MET A 503 40.78 -9.56 -25.38
C MET A 503 40.98 -10.80 -24.49
N ARG A 504 40.11 -11.81 -24.61
CA ARG A 504 40.41 -13.16 -24.11
C ARG A 504 41.39 -13.89 -25.06
N PRO A 505 42.34 -14.70 -24.55
CA PRO A 505 43.27 -15.44 -25.40
C PRO A 505 42.57 -16.60 -26.16
N PRO A 506 42.90 -16.87 -27.44
CA PRO A 506 42.34 -18.00 -28.17
C PRO A 506 42.89 -19.34 -27.65
N ASN A 507 42.00 -20.25 -27.27
CA ASN A 507 42.32 -21.65 -26.99
C ASN A 507 42.90 -22.34 -28.24
N MET A 508 44.05 -23.00 -28.09
CA MET A 508 44.67 -23.82 -29.12
C MET A 508 43.89 -25.12 -29.36
N ILE A 509 43.55 -25.40 -30.61
CA ILE A 509 42.97 -26.69 -31.06
C ILE A 509 44.12 -27.64 -31.42
N PRO A 510 44.14 -28.92 -30.95
CA PRO A 510 45.14 -29.88 -31.40
C PRO A 510 44.80 -30.47 -32.77
N LYS A 511 45.80 -30.50 -33.64
CA LYS A 511 45.80 -31.20 -34.94
C LYS A 511 45.82 -32.71 -34.71
N ASN A 512 44.94 -33.46 -35.37
CA ASN A 512 45.13 -34.91 -35.55
C ASN A 512 45.11 -35.29 -37.04
N ARG A 513 46.25 -35.81 -37.49
CA ARG A 513 46.48 -36.45 -38.80
C ARG A 513 45.77 -37.81 -38.85
N ARG A 514 45.30 -38.22 -40.03
CA ARG A 514 44.88 -39.61 -40.31
C ARG A 514 45.74 -40.20 -41.43
N PRO A 515 46.27 -41.43 -41.30
CA PRO A 515 46.88 -42.14 -42.41
C PRO A 515 45.84 -42.92 -43.24
N LYS A 516 46.09 -43.04 -44.55
CA LYS A 516 45.39 -43.92 -45.50
C LYS A 516 45.96 -45.34 -45.40
N VAL A 517 45.09 -46.36 -45.45
CA VAL A 517 45.46 -47.74 -45.76
C VAL A 517 44.43 -48.34 -46.73
N ASP A 518 44.95 -48.84 -47.85
CA ASP A 518 44.23 -49.57 -48.90
C ASP A 518 44.13 -51.08 -48.57
N GLY A 519 43.15 -51.76 -49.18
CA GLY A 519 42.97 -53.21 -49.06
C GLY A 519 41.50 -53.68 -48.94
N ASP A 520 41.08 -54.51 -49.88
CA ASP A 520 39.92 -55.40 -50.03
C ASP A 520 38.46 -54.93 -49.90
N THR A 521 37.74 -55.16 -51.01
CA THR A 521 36.49 -54.50 -51.42
C THR A 521 35.22 -55.15 -50.91
N ASN A 522 35.27 -56.35 -50.30
CA ASN A 522 34.07 -57.04 -49.80
C ASN A 522 33.87 -56.91 -48.27
N TYR A 523 34.95 -57.03 -47.48
CA TYR A 523 34.94 -56.72 -46.03
C TYR A 523 34.61 -55.24 -45.75
N LYS A 524 35.05 -54.33 -46.64
CA LYS A 524 34.72 -52.91 -46.56
C LYS A 524 33.24 -52.60 -46.74
N LYS A 525 32.41 -53.44 -47.36
CA LYS A 525 30.95 -53.18 -47.49
C LYS A 525 30.22 -53.50 -46.18
N GLU A 526 30.54 -54.62 -45.54
CA GLU A 526 30.01 -55.04 -44.24
C GLU A 526 30.39 -54.04 -43.14
N ILE A 527 31.67 -53.65 -43.08
CA ILE A 527 32.16 -52.63 -42.15
C ILE A 527 31.55 -51.26 -42.46
N ARG A 528 31.42 -50.86 -43.74
CA ARG A 528 30.74 -49.59 -44.06
C ARG A 528 29.26 -49.64 -43.71
N TRP A 529 28.58 -50.78 -43.83
CA TRP A 529 27.19 -50.92 -43.41
C TRP A 529 27.06 -50.86 -41.90
N LYS A 530 27.89 -51.58 -41.13
CA LYS A 530 27.91 -51.50 -39.65
C LYS A 530 28.33 -50.12 -39.16
N ILE A 531 29.35 -49.49 -39.73
CA ILE A 531 29.75 -48.11 -39.44
C ILE A 531 28.63 -47.14 -39.84
N LYS A 532 27.91 -47.36 -40.95
CA LYS A 532 26.79 -46.51 -41.36
C LYS A 532 25.60 -46.67 -40.41
N GLN A 533 25.27 -47.89 -39.98
CA GLN A 533 24.24 -48.15 -38.98
C GLN A 533 24.60 -47.58 -37.62
N GLU A 534 25.85 -47.73 -37.19
CA GLU A 534 26.35 -47.17 -35.93
C GLU A 534 26.45 -45.64 -36.01
N LYS A 535 26.77 -45.07 -37.17
CA LYS A 535 26.73 -43.62 -37.39
C LYS A 535 25.29 -43.10 -37.36
N ILE A 536 24.33 -43.81 -37.97
CA ILE A 536 22.90 -43.48 -37.90
C ILE A 536 22.39 -43.62 -36.47
N ASN A 537 22.79 -44.65 -35.72
CA ASN A 537 22.40 -44.81 -34.32
C ASN A 537 23.05 -43.76 -33.42
N ARG A 538 24.33 -43.45 -33.61
CA ARG A 538 24.99 -42.34 -32.91
C ARG A 538 24.34 -41.02 -33.25
N GLU A 539 23.98 -40.79 -34.50
CA GLU A 539 23.31 -39.57 -34.94
C GLU A 539 21.90 -39.47 -34.36
N LYS A 540 21.14 -40.58 -34.28
CA LYS A 540 19.85 -40.64 -33.57
C LYS A 540 19.99 -40.42 -32.07
N VAL A 541 21.01 -41.00 -31.43
CA VAL A 541 21.28 -40.80 -29.99
C VAL A 541 21.71 -39.36 -29.73
N LEU A 542 22.55 -38.79 -30.59
CA LEU A 542 23.00 -37.40 -30.49
C LEU A 542 21.85 -36.43 -30.79
N GLN A 543 20.96 -36.76 -31.72
CA GLN A 543 19.74 -36.01 -32.02
C GLN A 543 18.77 -36.07 -30.84
N LYS A 544 18.58 -37.24 -30.23
CA LYS A 544 17.77 -37.42 -29.03
C LYS A 544 18.35 -36.69 -27.82
N GLN A 545 19.67 -36.71 -27.63
CA GLN A 545 20.35 -35.92 -26.61
C GLN A 545 20.28 -34.42 -26.88
N LYS A 546 20.34 -33.99 -28.15
CA LYS A 546 20.11 -32.58 -28.52
C LYS A 546 18.66 -32.18 -28.29
N GLU A 547 17.69 -33.04 -28.56
CA GLU A 547 16.27 -32.81 -28.31
C GLU A 547 15.95 -32.82 -26.81
N GLU A 548 16.57 -33.69 -26.01
CA GLU A 548 16.49 -33.69 -24.55
C GLU A 548 17.17 -32.45 -23.96
N ASN A 549 18.37 -32.09 -24.42
CA ASN A 549 19.03 -30.84 -24.02
C ASN A 549 18.25 -29.60 -24.47
N MET A 550 17.61 -29.62 -25.66
CA MET A 550 16.73 -28.54 -26.12
C MET A 550 15.42 -28.52 -25.34
N ARG A 551 14.90 -29.66 -24.89
CA ARG A 551 13.75 -29.71 -23.98
C ARG A 551 14.12 -29.21 -22.60
N ASP A 552 15.27 -29.58 -22.07
CA ASP A 552 15.79 -29.10 -20.79
C ASP A 552 16.17 -27.61 -20.86
N GLU A 553 16.72 -27.16 -21.99
CA GLU A 553 16.93 -25.74 -22.28
C GLU A 553 15.60 -25.02 -22.45
N ASN A 554 14.60 -25.57 -23.15
CA ASN A 554 13.28 -24.96 -23.27
C ASN A 554 12.54 -24.92 -21.92
N LEU A 555 12.66 -25.96 -21.08
CA LEU A 555 12.16 -25.98 -19.71
C LEU A 555 12.91 -24.99 -18.81
N LYS A 556 14.20 -24.76 -19.08
CA LYS A 556 15.00 -23.70 -18.43
C LYS A 556 14.69 -22.31 -18.99
N VAL A 557 14.32 -22.17 -20.25
CA VAL A 557 13.96 -20.91 -20.92
C VAL A 557 12.55 -20.48 -20.52
N GLU A 558 11.62 -21.43 -20.38
CA GLU A 558 10.30 -21.19 -19.76
C GLU A 558 10.42 -20.80 -18.28
N LYS A 559 11.49 -21.23 -17.59
CA LYS A 559 11.82 -20.83 -16.22
C LYS A 559 12.80 -19.66 -16.10
N ARG A 560 13.44 -19.21 -17.19
CA ARG A 560 14.36 -18.06 -17.16
C ARG A 560 13.51 -16.81 -17.05
N GLY A 561 13.24 -16.42 -15.79
CA GLY A 561 12.79 -15.08 -15.49
C GLY A 561 13.72 -14.06 -16.15
N SER A 562 13.18 -12.89 -16.47
CA SER A 562 13.97 -11.77 -16.97
C SER A 562 15.16 -11.55 -16.02
N VAL A 563 16.38 -11.75 -16.52
CA VAL A 563 17.60 -11.50 -15.75
C VAL A 563 17.70 -9.99 -15.53
N ASP A 564 17.97 -9.61 -14.28
CA ASP A 564 18.16 -8.23 -13.90
C ASP A 564 19.44 -7.69 -14.56
N SER A 565 19.39 -6.50 -15.15
CA SER A 565 20.57 -5.87 -15.76
C SER A 565 21.57 -5.32 -14.73
N VAL A 566 21.19 -5.31 -13.46
CA VAL A 566 22.02 -4.87 -12.34
C VAL A 566 22.57 -6.10 -11.63
N ASP A 567 23.89 -6.14 -11.51
CA ASP A 567 24.59 -7.15 -10.74
C ASP A 567 24.64 -6.72 -9.26
N TYR A 568 23.90 -7.42 -8.41
CA TYR A 568 23.85 -7.16 -6.96
C TYR A 568 25.06 -7.73 -6.21
N GLU A 569 25.84 -8.62 -6.83
CA GLU A 569 27.08 -9.15 -6.24
C GLU A 569 28.24 -8.17 -6.43
N TRP A 570 28.08 -7.17 -7.31
CA TRP A 570 29.08 -6.15 -7.52
C TRP A 570 29.28 -5.29 -6.26
N GLN A 571 30.54 -5.14 -5.86
CA GLN A 571 30.94 -4.30 -4.74
C GLN A 571 31.54 -2.98 -5.23
N CYS A 572 31.09 -1.89 -4.62
CA CYS A 572 31.55 -0.56 -4.98
C CYS A 572 32.99 -0.32 -4.51
N GLU A 573 33.84 0.16 -5.42
CA GLU A 573 35.21 0.56 -5.09
C GLU A 573 35.21 1.65 -4.02
N GLY A 574 36.01 1.48 -2.95
CA GLY A 574 36.08 2.47 -1.86
C GLY A 574 36.71 3.81 -2.25
N LYS A 575 37.47 3.85 -3.36
CA LYS A 575 38.03 5.07 -3.94
C LYS A 575 37.95 4.97 -5.46
N PHE A 576 37.39 5.99 -6.08
CA PHE A 576 37.35 6.10 -7.54
C PHE A 576 38.60 6.77 -8.06
N ASP A 577 39.00 6.38 -9.27
CA ASP A 577 40.05 7.09 -9.99
C ASP A 577 39.57 8.46 -10.49
N MET A 578 40.48 9.26 -11.02
CA MET A 578 40.18 10.61 -11.49
C MET A 578 39.11 10.62 -12.60
N PHE A 579 39.16 9.67 -13.53
CA PHE A 579 38.24 9.62 -14.68
C PHE A 579 36.82 9.21 -14.29
N LYS A 580 36.66 8.23 -13.41
CA LYS A 580 35.37 7.82 -12.87
C LYS A 580 34.79 8.90 -11.96
N THR A 581 35.62 9.53 -11.12
CA THR A 581 35.22 10.69 -10.31
C THR A 581 34.70 11.82 -11.19
N ARG A 582 35.42 12.17 -12.27
CA ARG A 582 34.97 13.15 -13.26
C ARG A 582 33.61 12.78 -13.86
N ALA A 583 33.47 11.57 -14.37
CA ALA A 583 32.25 11.12 -15.03
C ALA A 583 31.03 11.18 -14.08
N LEU A 584 31.21 10.73 -12.83
CA LEU A 584 30.17 10.77 -11.79
C LEU A 584 29.77 12.20 -11.42
N LEU A 585 30.75 13.08 -11.16
CA LEU A 585 30.46 14.47 -10.80
C LEU A 585 29.74 15.19 -11.95
N MET A 586 30.23 15.04 -13.18
CA MET A 586 29.59 15.63 -14.36
C MET A 586 28.15 15.14 -14.56
N PHE A 587 27.89 13.85 -14.35
CA PHE A 587 26.55 13.27 -14.44
C PHE A 587 25.57 13.96 -13.48
N PHE A 588 25.92 14.08 -12.20
CA PHE A 588 25.05 14.72 -11.21
C PHE A 588 24.94 16.24 -11.38
N ILE A 589 26.03 16.95 -11.73
CA ILE A 589 26.01 18.40 -11.98
C ILE A 589 25.03 18.72 -13.11
N LYS A 590 25.14 18.01 -14.24
CA LYS A 590 24.24 18.20 -15.39
C LYS A 590 22.78 17.96 -15.00
N HIS A 591 22.52 16.87 -14.26
CA HIS A 591 21.17 16.56 -13.80
C HIS A 591 20.61 17.65 -12.86
N PHE A 592 21.41 18.17 -11.92
CA PHE A 592 20.97 19.25 -11.04
C PHE A 592 20.66 20.56 -11.79
N ILE A 593 21.43 20.90 -12.83
CA ILE A 593 21.13 22.05 -13.69
C ILE A 593 19.80 21.86 -14.41
N GLU A 594 19.52 20.66 -14.94
CA GLU A 594 18.23 20.35 -15.58
C GLU A 594 17.06 20.40 -14.60
N MET A 595 17.25 19.85 -13.39
CA MET A 595 16.28 19.94 -12.30
C MET A 595 15.98 21.41 -11.96
N ALA A 596 17.01 22.26 -11.85
CA ALA A 596 16.86 23.68 -11.57
C ALA A 596 16.09 24.43 -12.68
N ARG A 597 16.42 24.18 -13.95
CA ARG A 597 15.68 24.72 -15.10
C ARG A 597 14.21 24.32 -15.05
N LYS A 598 13.92 23.09 -14.63
CA LYS A 598 12.55 22.60 -14.54
C LYS A 598 11.80 23.17 -13.32
N SER A 599 12.44 23.26 -12.15
CA SER A 599 11.89 23.94 -10.97
C SER A 599 11.50 25.38 -11.28
N ARG A 600 12.31 26.10 -12.07
CA ARG A 600 12.00 27.46 -12.53
C ARG A 600 10.70 27.49 -13.35
N ARG A 601 10.52 26.56 -14.29
CA ARG A 601 9.29 26.44 -15.09
C ARG A 601 8.06 26.08 -14.25
N LEU A 602 8.26 25.42 -13.11
CA LEU A 602 7.21 25.08 -12.14
C LEU A 602 7.01 26.18 -11.07
N ALA A 603 7.60 27.38 -11.25
CA ALA A 603 7.56 28.50 -10.32
C ALA A 603 8.05 28.16 -8.89
N THR A 604 8.96 27.18 -8.75
CA THR A 604 9.55 26.77 -7.47
C THR A 604 10.97 27.30 -7.31
N GLN A 605 11.10 28.63 -7.14
CA GLN A 605 12.40 29.32 -7.15
C GLN A 605 13.37 28.82 -6.07
N ARG A 606 12.90 28.62 -4.82
CA ARG A 606 13.73 28.11 -3.72
C ARG A 606 14.35 26.75 -4.06
N GLN A 607 13.57 25.88 -4.70
CA GLN A 607 14.01 24.57 -5.13
C GLN A 607 15.03 24.65 -6.29
N ALA A 608 14.81 25.58 -7.24
CA ALA A 608 15.76 25.84 -8.31
C ALA A 608 17.12 26.31 -7.78
N LEU A 609 17.13 27.29 -6.88
CA LEU A 609 18.35 27.79 -6.24
C LEU A 609 19.04 26.72 -5.39
N PHE A 610 18.26 25.86 -4.72
CA PHE A 610 18.81 24.73 -3.98
C PHE A 610 19.57 23.76 -4.89
N TYR A 611 18.99 23.36 -6.03
CA TYR A 611 19.67 22.46 -6.97
C TYR A 611 20.91 23.09 -7.59
N LEU A 612 20.88 24.39 -7.94
CA LEU A 612 22.05 25.11 -8.43
C LEU A 612 23.17 25.15 -7.37
N LYS A 613 22.81 25.36 -6.10
CA LYS A 613 23.77 25.31 -4.99
C LYS A 613 24.42 23.93 -4.85
N GLN A 614 23.67 22.84 -5.01
CA GLN A 614 24.23 21.49 -5.04
C GLN A 614 25.18 21.29 -6.22
N ALA A 615 24.81 21.79 -7.41
CA ALA A 615 25.66 21.77 -8.59
C ALA A 615 26.98 22.51 -8.35
N THR A 616 26.95 23.69 -7.71
CA THR A 616 28.14 24.47 -7.34
C THR A 616 29.06 23.68 -6.42
N TYR A 617 28.53 23.04 -5.37
CA TYR A 617 29.34 22.22 -4.47
C TYR A 617 30.03 21.05 -5.18
N LEU A 618 29.34 20.37 -6.08
CA LEU A 618 29.95 19.31 -6.88
C LEU A 618 30.98 19.84 -7.88
N SER A 619 30.77 21.03 -8.45
CA SER A 619 31.76 21.69 -9.32
C SER A 619 33.03 22.09 -8.58
N THR A 620 32.94 22.53 -7.31
CA THR A 620 34.13 22.78 -6.49
C THR A 620 34.91 21.50 -6.22
N ILE A 621 34.22 20.39 -5.90
CA ILE A 621 34.88 19.08 -5.73
C ILE A 621 35.57 18.62 -7.03
N LEU A 622 34.98 18.93 -8.19
CA LEU A 622 35.58 18.62 -9.50
C LEU A 622 36.85 19.45 -9.77
N GLU A 623 36.85 20.72 -9.37
CA GLU A 623 38.01 21.61 -9.45
C GLU A 623 39.17 21.09 -8.59
N ASP A 624 38.87 20.74 -7.33
CA ASP A 624 39.83 20.16 -6.38
C ASP A 624 40.40 18.81 -6.85
N SER A 625 39.69 18.11 -7.74
CA SER A 625 40.12 16.83 -8.33
C SER A 625 41.07 16.99 -9.53
N GLY A 626 41.48 18.21 -9.87
CA GLY A 626 42.48 18.50 -10.92
C GLY A 626 41.90 18.73 -12.33
N LEU A 627 40.60 19.03 -12.44
CA LEU A 627 39.88 19.19 -13.72
C LEU A 627 39.30 20.60 -13.87
N GLU A 628 40.16 21.61 -13.72
CA GLU A 628 39.80 23.04 -13.65
C GLU A 628 39.08 23.58 -14.90
N ALA A 629 39.36 23.04 -16.09
CA ALA A 629 38.74 23.52 -17.34
C ALA A 629 37.24 23.19 -17.38
N ASP A 630 36.89 21.91 -17.13
CA ASP A 630 35.50 21.46 -17.09
C ASP A 630 34.73 22.12 -15.93
N ALA A 631 35.38 22.27 -14.77
CA ALA A 631 34.79 22.92 -13.61
C ALA A 631 34.42 24.39 -13.89
N ARG A 632 35.32 25.16 -14.52
CA ARG A 632 35.06 26.56 -14.88
C ARG A 632 33.90 26.71 -15.88
N GLU A 633 33.82 25.86 -16.88
CA GLU A 633 32.70 25.88 -17.83
C GLU A 633 31.36 25.64 -17.12
N LEU A 634 31.30 24.62 -16.26
CA LEU A 634 30.10 24.28 -15.50
C LEU A 634 29.71 25.38 -14.51
N GLN A 635 30.67 25.98 -13.80
CA GLN A 635 30.43 27.09 -12.88
C GLN A 635 29.84 28.31 -13.60
N GLU A 636 30.32 28.64 -14.80
CA GLU A 636 29.76 29.73 -15.61
C GLU A 636 28.32 29.43 -16.06
N VAL A 637 28.01 28.18 -16.43
CA VAL A 637 26.62 27.77 -16.70
C VAL A 637 25.74 27.91 -15.45
N ILE A 638 26.21 27.43 -14.29
CA ILE A 638 25.47 27.50 -13.03
C ILE A 638 25.19 28.95 -12.65
N ARG A 639 26.20 29.82 -12.71
CA ARG A 639 26.06 31.26 -12.42
C ARG A 639 25.03 31.93 -13.32
N ARG A 640 25.05 31.65 -14.63
CA ARG A 640 24.06 32.18 -15.57
C ARG A 640 22.64 31.74 -15.23
N GLU A 641 22.47 30.49 -14.83
CA GLU A 641 21.17 29.95 -14.41
C GLU A 641 20.73 30.54 -13.06
N GLU A 642 21.64 30.80 -12.13
CA GLU A 642 21.33 31.49 -10.87
C GLU A 642 20.87 32.93 -11.12
N ASP A 643 21.59 33.68 -11.96
CA ASP A 643 21.26 35.06 -12.29
C ASP A 643 19.88 35.14 -12.97
N THR A 644 19.58 34.18 -13.85
CA THR A 644 18.27 34.07 -14.50
C THR A 644 17.17 33.76 -13.49
N SER A 645 17.43 32.86 -12.54
CA SER A 645 16.49 32.54 -11.46
C SER A 645 16.25 33.71 -10.50
N LYS A 646 17.25 34.57 -10.27
CA LYS A 646 17.16 35.76 -9.39
C LYS A 646 16.47 36.95 -10.10
N LYS A 647 16.61 37.09 -11.42
CA LYS A 647 16.00 38.19 -12.21
C LYS A 647 14.47 38.07 -12.32
N LEU A 648 13.91 36.87 -12.43
CA LEU A 648 12.46 36.68 -12.50
C LEU A 648 11.72 37.21 -11.25
N SER A 649 12.29 37.09 -10.05
CA SER A 649 11.64 37.55 -8.81
C SER A 649 11.49 39.07 -8.72
N VAL A 650 12.33 39.83 -9.44
CA VAL A 650 12.21 41.30 -9.48
C VAL A 650 11.03 41.72 -10.38
N SER A 651 10.71 40.91 -11.40
CA SER A 651 9.59 41.17 -12.33
C SER A 651 8.22 40.78 -11.76
N GLU A 652 8.14 39.70 -10.95
CA GLU A 652 6.88 39.28 -10.30
C GLU A 652 6.45 40.21 -9.15
N SER A 653 7.33 41.10 -8.69
CA SER A 653 7.02 42.02 -7.58
C SER A 653 6.18 43.24 -7.98
N PHE A 654 5.94 43.48 -9.29
CA PHE A 654 5.34 44.74 -9.77
C PHE A 654 4.10 44.62 -10.66
N GLU A 655 3.66 43.42 -11.04
CA GLU A 655 2.47 43.28 -11.88
C GLU A 655 1.58 42.17 -11.32
N HIS A 656 0.64 42.54 -10.45
CA HIS A 656 -0.76 42.07 -10.40
C HIS A 656 -1.39 42.41 -9.03
N PRO A 657 -2.42 43.28 -8.95
CA PRO A 657 -3.24 43.37 -7.75
C PRO A 657 -3.94 42.03 -7.49
N PRO A 658 -4.21 41.66 -6.22
CA PRO A 658 -4.85 40.40 -5.90
C PRO A 658 -6.22 40.33 -6.59
N SER A 659 -6.44 39.25 -7.34
CA SER A 659 -7.74 38.99 -7.96
C SER A 659 -8.79 38.80 -6.86
N THR A 660 -9.82 39.65 -6.88
CA THR A 660 -11.00 39.51 -6.02
C THR A 660 -11.68 38.16 -6.23
N PRO A 661 -12.15 37.49 -5.17
CA PRO A 661 -12.79 36.19 -5.28
C PRO A 661 -14.05 36.28 -6.15
N LYS A 662 -14.13 35.43 -7.18
CA LYS A 662 -15.33 35.30 -8.01
C LYS A 662 -16.46 34.66 -7.19
N ARG A 663 -17.59 35.37 -7.13
CA ARG A 663 -18.84 34.93 -6.50
C ARG A 663 -19.47 33.77 -7.29
N ASN A 664 -19.90 32.74 -6.55
CA ASN A 664 -20.70 31.57 -6.94
C ASN A 664 -21.24 31.56 -8.38
N SER A 665 -20.70 30.66 -9.20
CA SER A 665 -21.41 30.09 -10.35
C SER A 665 -21.62 28.60 -10.09
N LEU A 666 -22.85 28.24 -9.76
CA LEU A 666 -23.33 26.88 -9.59
C LEU A 666 -23.26 26.14 -10.93
N GLN A 667 -22.27 25.25 -11.08
CA GLN A 667 -22.31 24.13 -12.01
C GLN A 667 -21.80 22.90 -11.23
N PHE A 668 -22.74 22.01 -10.89
CA PHE A 668 -22.48 20.78 -10.17
C PHE A 668 -21.57 19.85 -11.00
N THR A 669 -20.43 19.47 -10.43
CA THR A 669 -19.48 18.48 -10.99
C THR A 669 -18.86 17.66 -9.85
N ASN A 670 -18.41 16.43 -10.16
CA ASN A 670 -17.80 15.41 -9.26
C ASN A 670 -16.64 15.89 -8.35
N TRP A 671 -16.23 17.15 -8.46
CA TRP A 671 -15.44 17.88 -7.47
C TRP A 671 -15.99 17.78 -6.04
N GLU A 672 -17.32 17.66 -5.86
CA GLU A 672 -17.94 17.55 -4.54
C GLU A 672 -17.60 16.25 -3.82
N LEU A 673 -17.39 15.11 -4.51
CA LEU A 673 -16.95 13.87 -3.87
C LEU A 673 -15.52 14.01 -3.30
N THR A 674 -14.62 14.65 -4.05
CA THR A 674 -13.24 14.88 -3.63
C THR A 674 -13.14 15.94 -2.52
N GLN A 675 -14.13 16.83 -2.39
CA GLN A 675 -14.24 17.79 -1.28
C GLN A 675 -14.93 17.19 -0.05
N GLN A 676 -15.92 16.32 -0.23
CA GLN A 676 -16.56 15.58 0.86
C GLN A 676 -15.55 14.66 1.57
N VAL A 677 -14.71 13.96 0.80
CA VAL A 677 -13.59 13.16 1.35
C VAL A 677 -12.51 14.02 2.02
N LYS A 678 -12.32 15.29 1.62
CA LYS A 678 -11.41 16.23 2.32
C LYS A 678 -11.96 16.70 3.67
N GLY A 679 -13.27 16.68 3.85
CA GLY A 679 -13.95 17.01 5.12
C GLY A 679 -14.06 15.84 6.10
N ASN A 680 -13.42 14.69 5.82
CA ASN A 680 -13.56 13.41 6.55
C ASN A 680 -15.00 12.85 6.60
N ASN A 681 -15.98 13.43 5.91
CA ASN A 681 -17.40 13.01 5.98
C ASN A 681 -17.94 12.68 4.58
N ILE A 682 -18.52 11.49 4.42
CA ILE A 682 -19.09 11.00 3.16
C ILE A 682 -20.61 11.03 3.26
N ASN A 683 -21.28 11.81 2.40
CA ASN A 683 -22.75 11.91 2.40
C ASN A 683 -23.38 10.74 1.62
N LEU A 684 -24.26 9.96 2.27
CA LEU A 684 -24.88 8.76 1.71
C LEU A 684 -26.30 8.96 1.18
N ASN A 685 -26.84 10.18 1.20
CA ASN A 685 -28.25 10.45 0.84
C ASN A 685 -28.65 10.08 -0.60
N ASN A 686 -27.68 9.73 -1.45
CA ASN A 686 -27.93 9.23 -2.80
C ASN A 686 -28.35 7.73 -2.84
N LEU A 687 -28.26 6.98 -1.74
CA LEU A 687 -28.62 5.54 -1.72
C LEU A 687 -30.08 5.22 -1.35
N ASN A 688 -30.77 6.04 -0.55
CA ASN A 688 -32.15 5.76 -0.13
C ASN A 688 -33.19 5.83 -1.28
N LYS A 689 -32.78 6.22 -2.50
CA LYS A 689 -33.64 6.18 -3.69
C LYS A 689 -33.61 4.84 -4.44
N SER A 690 -32.63 3.96 -4.21
CA SER A 690 -32.58 2.65 -4.92
C SER A 690 -33.33 1.54 -4.18
N TYR A 691 -33.42 1.61 -2.84
CA TYR A 691 -34.04 0.56 -2.04
C TYR A 691 -35.56 0.43 -2.25
N ASN A 692 -36.25 1.50 -2.65
CA ASN A 692 -37.72 1.48 -2.82
C ASN A 692 -38.20 1.00 -4.20
N ASN A 693 -37.29 0.75 -5.17
CA ASN A 693 -37.68 0.40 -6.55
C ASN A 693 -37.27 -1.00 -7.04
N THR A 694 -36.63 -1.84 -6.21
CA THR A 694 -36.23 -3.21 -6.60
C THR A 694 -36.98 -4.29 -5.82
N ALA A 695 -38.30 -4.13 -5.67
CA ALA A 695 -39.19 -5.20 -5.25
C ALA A 695 -40.10 -5.64 -6.41
N VAL A 696 -39.51 -6.17 -7.48
CA VAL A 696 -40.24 -7.03 -8.43
C VAL A 696 -39.35 -8.24 -8.75
N PRO A 697 -39.80 -9.48 -8.46
CA PRO A 697 -39.03 -10.66 -8.80
C PRO A 697 -39.18 -10.95 -10.30
N ASN A 698 -38.09 -10.84 -11.07
CA ASN A 698 -38.11 -11.24 -12.48
C ASN A 698 -37.93 -12.77 -12.59
N ASN A 699 -39.05 -13.43 -12.88
CA ASN A 699 -39.12 -14.83 -13.27
C ASN A 699 -38.33 -15.09 -14.56
N PHE A 700 -37.53 -16.14 -14.53
CA PHE A 700 -36.88 -16.74 -15.68
C PHE A 700 -37.91 -17.25 -16.71
N THR A 701 -37.77 -16.85 -17.97
CA THR A 701 -38.27 -17.63 -19.12
C THR A 701 -37.16 -17.85 -20.15
N LYS A 702 -36.77 -19.13 -20.25
CA LYS A 702 -35.95 -19.69 -21.34
C LYS A 702 -36.70 -19.59 -22.66
N LEU A 703 -36.02 -19.22 -23.75
CA LEU A 703 -36.48 -19.55 -25.10
C LEU A 703 -35.31 -19.97 -26.02
N LYS A 704 -35.54 -21.09 -26.71
CA LYS A 704 -34.61 -21.88 -27.51
C LYS A 704 -34.56 -21.40 -28.98
N LYS A 705 -33.35 -21.51 -29.56
CA LYS A 705 -32.93 -21.87 -30.95
C LYS A 705 -33.87 -21.61 -32.17
N HIS A 706 -33.38 -20.73 -33.07
CA HIS A 706 -33.16 -20.84 -34.55
C HIS A 706 -34.26 -21.36 -35.54
N PRO A 707 -34.11 -21.21 -36.89
CA PRO A 707 -33.77 -20.05 -37.74
C PRO A 707 -34.69 -19.96 -39.01
N SER A 708 -34.54 -18.94 -39.89
CA SER A 708 -34.60 -19.13 -41.37
C SER A 708 -34.46 -17.81 -42.16
N ASN A 709 -33.66 -17.90 -43.22
CA ASN A 709 -33.48 -16.93 -44.29
C ASN A 709 -34.68 -16.93 -45.26
N LEU A 710 -34.96 -15.80 -45.92
CA LEU A 710 -35.29 -15.76 -47.35
C LEU A 710 -35.23 -14.33 -47.94
N LYS A 711 -34.58 -14.22 -49.10
CA LYS A 711 -34.39 -13.04 -49.96
C LYS A 711 -35.43 -13.00 -51.10
N ARG A 712 -35.48 -11.83 -51.77
CA ARG A 712 -35.97 -11.46 -53.14
C ARG A 712 -37.38 -10.86 -53.24
N SER A 713 -37.49 -9.56 -53.56
CA SER A 713 -37.67 -8.91 -54.89
C SER A 713 -39.13 -8.93 -55.34
N SER A 714 -39.82 -7.95 -55.93
CA SER A 714 -39.56 -6.70 -56.68
C SER A 714 -40.97 -6.09 -56.98
N VAL A 715 -41.18 -4.81 -57.30
CA VAL A 715 -41.56 -4.30 -58.66
C VAL A 715 -42.44 -3.01 -58.55
N LEU A 716 -42.06 -1.95 -59.30
CA LEU A 716 -42.80 -0.84 -59.99
C LEU A 716 -43.83 0.11 -59.29
N ARG A 717 -43.64 1.44 -59.46
CA ARG A 717 -44.30 2.26 -60.52
C ARG A 717 -43.81 3.73 -60.58
N ASN A 718 -43.83 4.26 -61.81
CA ASN A 718 -43.40 5.58 -62.33
C ASN A 718 -44.39 6.74 -62.02
N ASN A 719 -43.91 8.00 -62.08
CA ASN A 719 -44.22 8.96 -63.17
C ASN A 719 -43.55 10.35 -62.97
N TYR A 720 -43.02 10.90 -64.07
CA TYR A 720 -42.51 12.27 -64.25
C TYR A 720 -43.63 13.25 -64.69
N PRO A 721 -43.34 14.57 -64.80
CA PRO A 721 -43.14 15.11 -66.17
C PRO A 721 -42.03 16.19 -66.34
N ASN A 722 -41.46 16.18 -67.57
CA ASN A 722 -40.92 17.24 -68.44
C ASN A 722 -40.02 18.39 -67.91
N GLU A 723 -38.83 18.56 -68.51
CA GLU A 723 -38.62 19.42 -69.69
C GLU A 723 -37.18 19.31 -70.26
N ASP A 724 -37.11 19.04 -71.57
CA ASP A 724 -36.25 19.62 -72.61
C ASP A 724 -34.86 20.22 -72.30
N ARG A 725 -33.78 19.61 -72.83
CA ARG A 725 -33.06 20.08 -74.06
C ARG A 725 -31.79 19.27 -74.37
N ARG A 726 -31.91 18.53 -75.47
CA ARG A 726 -30.95 18.18 -76.55
C ARG A 726 -29.44 18.46 -76.40
N LYS A 727 -28.71 17.36 -76.67
CA LYS A 727 -27.54 17.17 -77.60
C LYS A 727 -26.24 17.87 -77.20
N SER A 728 -25.04 17.28 -77.30
CA SER A 728 -24.46 16.11 -78.00
C SER A 728 -23.05 15.99 -77.42
N GLY A 729 -22.54 14.81 -77.07
CA GLY A 729 -21.87 13.93 -78.03
C GLY A 729 -20.35 14.17 -78.08
N GLU A 730 -19.62 13.23 -77.46
CA GLU A 730 -18.36 12.64 -77.97
C GLU A 730 -17.06 13.49 -77.87
N ILE A 731 -15.83 13.00 -77.68
CA ILE A 731 -15.19 11.68 -77.55
C ILE A 731 -13.67 11.92 -77.27
N ARG A 732 -12.98 10.95 -76.65
CA ARG A 732 -11.50 10.63 -76.68
C ARG A 732 -10.50 11.49 -75.87
N ARG A 733 -9.72 10.83 -74.98
CA ARG A 733 -8.28 10.40 -75.10
C ARG A 733 -7.33 11.61 -75.14
N SER A 734 -6.16 11.70 -74.49
CA SER A 734 -5.26 10.78 -73.79
C SER A 734 -4.02 11.61 -73.39
N VAL A 735 -3.47 11.40 -72.18
CA VAL A 735 -2.03 11.36 -71.80
C VAL A 735 -1.12 12.60 -72.03
N VAL A 736 -0.20 12.77 -71.06
CA VAL A 736 1.14 13.43 -71.08
C VAL A 736 1.22 14.84 -70.49
N GLY A 737 2.17 15.04 -69.56
CA GLY A 737 2.96 16.28 -69.52
C GLY A 737 3.28 16.88 -68.15
N PHE A 738 4.52 16.67 -67.69
CA PHE A 738 5.25 17.43 -66.67
C PHE A 738 5.45 18.92 -67.05
N SER A 739 5.60 19.82 -66.06
CA SER A 739 6.62 20.91 -66.02
C SER A 739 6.49 21.80 -64.77
N ASP A 740 7.58 21.88 -63.99
CA ASP A 740 8.31 23.05 -63.42
C ASP A 740 7.58 24.40 -63.28
N ALA A 741 7.53 25.06 -62.11
CA ALA A 741 8.57 25.73 -61.28
C ALA A 741 8.89 27.20 -61.69
N ILE A 742 9.38 27.95 -60.68
CA ILE A 742 9.99 29.32 -60.71
C ILE A 742 8.95 30.49 -60.81
N GLU A 743 8.95 31.61 -60.06
CA GLU A 743 9.96 32.64 -59.75
C GLU A 743 9.54 33.56 -58.56
N ILE A 744 10.43 33.83 -57.57
CA ILE A 744 11.30 35.03 -57.36
C ILE A 744 10.57 36.18 -56.62
N ARG A 745 11.07 36.82 -55.55
CA ARG A 745 12.44 37.17 -55.10
C ARG A 745 12.77 36.74 -53.68
#